data_AF-A0A2K9LEB9-F1
#
_entry.id   AF-A0A2K9LEB9-F1
#
_cell.length_a   1.000
_cell.length_b   1.000
_cell.length_c   1.000
_cell.angle_alpha   90.00
_cell.angle_beta   90.00
_cell.angle_gamma   90.00
#
_symmetry.space_group_name_H-M   'P 1'
#
loop_
_entity.id
_entity.type
_entity.pdbx_description
1 polymer ?
#
loop_
_entity_poly.entity_id
_entity_poly.type
_entity_poly.pdbx_seq_one_letter_code
_entity_poly.pdbx_strand_id
1 'polypeptide(L)'
;MDMQPDPSAVVQPAVRARLWVSGYRLWPPDGYARLWLALSDGRALALRLGGRWLGKDEAIAPIVAALADDAGGHRYSLTLPEVDYVHVLYAAPVVPSLARDSAAFVLDPDFQSYVKALDREVVALLASLERPDTPAAITGYPVGREPHPPPARYLASIRNYNRLAALPTEQRERRMQALRRFPALVAPVLLTLHHSPNHFDGKRHAWRNKDESVEAAIDQGRDLVGALARFWEISRGLVRSPINAVMWGDREAGRRRAFLAFLDALPDNQRPDIVEFERWAPYLMNYFGLLWEEGEGIPPPKLAEVHRNAFHLGWQLTWRAAARRHGNLLTALADCGDFLDAVRDRAAVMLKRPYGPSRRRLAAGWLACFGLLGLLDASARWHRLRPWPEKDPTLPDFDVPEIVGRLEEDGKTAQELFTPALLQMEGMTMRHCVGGLNYWQATVEGARIFHLERADERATAFYQPRALSAEGEDAVYELVQLRGPCNQDVSDAMEAWAERVGEALNDPARQDRRRAALRCKSEALAHRWQARRALHFQQHPLDPKTERQLKRALAWLGETLPGPEVLLIAHVAGFEYHDGPQVEEKLAVGDALALVHEPANAHDALAVRLDWQGRKLGYVPRPHNEEIAARLTAGARLAAHITKIERAAQPWRRVRVMIRHEEQKAAG
;
A
#
# COMPACT_ATOMS: atom_id res chain seq x y z
N MET A 1 -44.26 -54.09 12.47
CA MET A 1 -44.16 -52.63 12.41
C MET A 1 -42.70 -52.32 12.71
N ASP A 2 -41.86 -52.49 11.69
CA ASP A 2 -40.42 -52.26 11.80
C ASP A 2 -40.18 -50.75 11.85
N MET A 3 -39.78 -50.26 13.02
CA MET A 3 -39.26 -48.90 13.16
C MET A 3 -37.91 -48.84 12.43
N GLN A 4 -37.88 -48.20 11.26
CA GLN A 4 -36.65 -47.66 10.71
C GLN A 4 -36.02 -46.70 11.74
N PRO A 5 -34.71 -46.77 12.01
CA PRO A 5 -34.04 -45.79 12.85
C PRO A 5 -34.11 -44.41 12.19
N ASP A 6 -34.39 -43.39 13.00
CA ASP A 6 -34.41 -41.99 12.61
C ASP A 6 -33.04 -41.59 12.01
N PRO A 7 -32.96 -41.20 10.72
CA PRO A 7 -31.70 -40.87 10.06
C PRO A 7 -31.12 -39.51 10.51
N SER A 8 -31.75 -38.81 11.46
CA SER A 8 -31.32 -37.50 11.95
C SER A 8 -30.58 -37.51 13.31
N ALA A 9 -30.41 -38.68 13.94
CA ALA A 9 -29.64 -38.78 15.18
C ALA A 9 -28.15 -38.53 14.91
N VAL A 10 -27.66 -37.32 15.23
CA VAL A 10 -26.25 -36.96 15.15
C VAL A 10 -25.47 -37.91 16.07
N VAL A 11 -24.71 -38.83 15.46
CA VAL A 11 -23.85 -39.79 16.19
C VAL A 11 -22.77 -39.01 16.92
N GLN A 12 -22.79 -39.06 18.26
CA GLN A 12 -21.78 -38.39 19.07
C GLN A 12 -20.43 -39.10 18.91
N PRO A 13 -19.36 -38.39 18.54
CA PRO A 13 -18.05 -39.00 18.39
C PRO A 13 -17.46 -39.33 19.77
N ALA A 14 -16.79 -40.49 19.87
CA ALA A 14 -16.09 -40.89 21.07
C ALA A 14 -14.74 -40.15 21.21
N VAL A 15 -14.30 -39.91 22.44
CA VAL A 15 -12.98 -39.30 22.72
C VAL A 15 -11.91 -40.38 22.69
N ARG A 16 -10.95 -40.25 21.77
CA ARG A 16 -9.81 -41.17 21.63
C ARG A 16 -8.64 -40.82 22.53
N ALA A 17 -8.43 -39.53 22.75
CA ALA A 17 -7.39 -39.01 23.64
C ALA A 17 -7.77 -37.60 24.10
N ARG A 18 -7.24 -37.20 25.26
CA ARG A 18 -7.41 -35.89 25.86
C ARG A 18 -6.11 -35.39 26.45
N LEU A 19 -5.95 -34.08 26.51
CA LEU A 19 -4.80 -33.43 27.10
C LEU A 19 -5.25 -32.17 27.83
N TRP A 20 -5.16 -32.20 29.17
CA TRP A 20 -5.39 -31.04 30.03
C TRP A 20 -4.11 -30.22 30.17
N VAL A 21 -4.23 -28.91 30.02
CA VAL A 21 -3.10 -27.98 30.06
C VAL A 21 -3.47 -26.79 30.94
N SER A 22 -2.61 -26.50 31.93
CA SER A 22 -2.71 -25.27 32.71
C SER A 22 -2.40 -24.05 31.83
N GLY A 23 -3.21 -23.00 31.93
CA GLY A 23 -3.01 -21.75 31.21
C GLY A 23 -1.65 -21.08 31.44
N TYR A 24 -1.04 -21.32 32.60
CA TYR A 24 0.29 -20.83 32.94
C TYR A 24 1.43 -21.50 32.13
N ARG A 25 1.15 -22.59 31.39
CA ARG A 25 2.10 -23.23 30.46
C ARG A 25 2.02 -22.66 29.03
N LEU A 26 1.14 -21.69 28.78
CA LEU A 26 0.91 -21.08 27.46
C LEU A 26 1.24 -19.59 27.51
N TRP A 27 1.40 -18.96 26.34
CA TRP A 27 1.70 -17.53 26.23
C TRP A 27 0.61 -16.75 25.48
N PRO A 28 0.09 -15.64 26.05
CA PRO A 28 0.30 -15.17 27.43
C PRO A 28 -0.21 -16.17 28.50
N PRO A 29 0.36 -16.19 29.71
CA PRO A 29 -0.16 -17.04 30.78
C PRO A 29 -1.48 -16.49 31.33
N ASP A 30 -2.41 -17.37 31.70
CA ASP A 30 -3.62 -16.98 32.45
C ASP A 30 -4.15 -18.13 33.36
N GLY A 31 -5.16 -17.82 34.18
CA GLY A 31 -5.76 -18.75 35.16
C GLY A 31 -6.81 -19.74 34.62
N TYR A 32 -6.94 -19.88 33.29
CA TYR A 32 -7.95 -20.74 32.66
C TYR A 32 -7.36 -22.10 32.25
N ALA A 33 -8.18 -23.15 32.32
CA ALA A 33 -7.80 -24.48 31.88
C ALA A 33 -7.91 -24.58 30.35
N ARG A 34 -6.98 -25.28 29.71
CA ARG A 34 -7.13 -25.69 28.31
C ARG A 34 -7.29 -27.19 28.21
N LEU A 35 -8.10 -27.60 27.24
CA LEU A 35 -8.36 -28.99 26.94
C LEU A 35 -8.23 -29.22 25.44
N TRP A 36 -7.34 -30.13 25.06
CA TRP A 36 -7.28 -30.69 23.71
C TRP A 36 -7.93 -32.07 23.69
N LEU A 37 -8.74 -32.35 22.68
CA LEU A 37 -9.42 -33.62 22.47
C LEU A 37 -9.15 -34.13 21.06
N ALA A 38 -8.89 -35.42 20.91
CA ALA A 38 -8.92 -36.13 19.64
C ALA A 38 -10.14 -37.05 19.60
N LEU A 39 -10.95 -36.94 18.55
CA LEU A 39 -12.26 -37.60 18.44
C LEU A 39 -12.22 -38.78 17.46
N SER A 40 -13.21 -39.67 17.57
CA SER A 40 -13.32 -40.88 16.73
C SER A 40 -13.68 -40.61 15.27
N ASP A 41 -14.28 -39.46 14.99
CA ASP A 41 -14.59 -38.98 13.64
C ASP A 41 -13.40 -38.27 12.95
N GLY A 42 -12.21 -38.32 13.57
CA GLY A 42 -10.98 -37.72 13.07
C GLY A 42 -10.78 -36.25 13.46
N ARG A 43 -11.80 -35.56 13.99
CA ARG A 43 -11.67 -34.18 14.46
C ARG A 43 -10.80 -34.08 15.71
N ALA A 44 -10.21 -32.92 15.89
CA ALA A 44 -9.61 -32.46 17.14
C ALA A 44 -10.34 -31.21 17.64
N LEU A 45 -10.41 -31.03 18.96
CA LEU A 45 -10.94 -29.82 19.60
C LEU A 45 -9.86 -29.21 20.49
N ALA A 46 -9.84 -27.89 20.57
CA ALA A 46 -9.10 -27.16 21.60
C ALA A 46 -10.05 -26.19 22.28
N LEU A 47 -10.06 -26.20 23.60
CA LEU A 47 -11.07 -25.56 24.42
C LEU A 47 -10.42 -24.75 25.53
N ARG A 48 -11.03 -23.62 25.92
CA ARG A 48 -10.69 -22.86 27.13
C ARG A 48 -11.89 -22.85 28.08
N LEU A 49 -11.64 -23.22 29.33
CA LEU A 49 -12.63 -23.38 30.39
C LEU A 49 -12.16 -22.65 31.65
N GLY A 50 -13.07 -22.40 32.60
CA GLY A 50 -12.70 -21.89 33.92
C GLY A 50 -11.66 -22.79 34.61
N GLY A 51 -10.69 -22.19 35.31
CA GLY A 51 -9.54 -22.91 35.89
C GLY A 51 -9.92 -24.09 36.81
N ARG A 52 -11.09 -24.03 37.45
CA ARG A 52 -11.63 -25.10 38.30
C ARG A 52 -11.87 -26.44 37.59
N TRP A 53 -11.87 -26.45 36.25
CA TRP A 53 -12.09 -27.62 35.39
C TRP A 53 -10.79 -28.34 35.01
N LEU A 54 -9.62 -27.81 35.37
CA LEU A 54 -8.34 -28.43 35.03
C LEU A 54 -8.28 -29.88 35.57
N GLY A 55 -8.14 -30.84 34.67
CA GLY A 55 -8.04 -32.27 35.00
C GLY A 55 -9.37 -32.97 35.31
N LYS A 56 -10.52 -32.29 35.14
CA LYS A 56 -11.85 -32.86 35.45
C LYS A 56 -12.57 -33.33 34.19
N ASP A 57 -12.53 -34.63 33.94
CA ASP A 57 -13.07 -35.23 32.73
C ASP A 57 -14.60 -35.23 32.64
N GLU A 58 -15.29 -35.00 33.75
CA GLU A 58 -16.77 -34.87 33.80
C GLU A 58 -17.29 -33.74 32.90
N ALA A 59 -16.46 -32.72 32.60
CA ALA A 59 -16.81 -31.65 31.67
C ALA A 59 -16.82 -32.08 30.18
N ILE A 60 -16.18 -33.19 29.83
CA ILE A 60 -15.90 -33.53 28.43
C ILE A 60 -17.15 -33.97 27.68
N ALA A 61 -17.94 -34.89 28.25
CA ALA A 61 -19.11 -35.45 27.57
C ALA A 61 -20.17 -34.39 27.21
N PRO A 62 -20.56 -33.46 28.11
CA PRO A 62 -21.48 -32.38 27.76
C PRO A 62 -20.96 -31.50 26.61
N ILE A 63 -19.65 -31.19 26.59
CA ILE A 63 -19.05 -30.37 25.54
C ILE A 63 -19.05 -31.10 24.18
N VAL A 64 -18.65 -32.37 24.16
CA VAL A 64 -18.62 -33.16 22.93
C VAL A 64 -20.03 -33.32 22.35
N ALA A 65 -21.02 -33.59 23.20
CA ALA A 65 -22.43 -33.62 22.79
C ALA A 65 -22.87 -32.28 22.17
N ALA A 66 -22.53 -31.16 22.81
CA ALA A 66 -22.86 -29.82 22.33
C ALA A 66 -22.09 -29.39 21.06
N LEU A 67 -21.07 -30.13 20.64
CA LEU A 67 -20.27 -29.85 19.42
C LEU A 67 -20.37 -30.97 18.38
N ALA A 68 -21.22 -31.97 18.59
CA ALA A 68 -21.35 -33.13 17.72
C ALA A 68 -21.73 -32.72 16.29
N ASP A 69 -22.67 -31.79 16.14
CA ASP A 69 -23.17 -31.23 14.87
C ASP A 69 -22.35 -30.04 14.33
N ASP A 70 -21.35 -29.54 15.08
CA ASP A 70 -20.51 -28.41 14.66
C ASP A 70 -19.27 -28.84 13.84
N ALA A 71 -19.48 -29.67 12.81
CA ALA A 71 -18.39 -30.12 11.94
C ALA A 71 -17.70 -28.96 11.20
N GLY A 72 -18.45 -27.91 10.85
CA GLY A 72 -17.95 -26.73 10.13
C GLY A 72 -17.19 -25.72 11.00
N GLY A 73 -17.23 -25.88 12.33
CA GLY A 73 -16.54 -25.00 13.26
C GLY A 73 -17.14 -23.59 13.30
N HIS A 74 -18.45 -23.53 13.57
CA HIS A 74 -19.29 -22.34 13.64
C HIS A 74 -19.59 -21.88 15.07
N ARG A 75 -19.37 -22.70 16.10
CA ARG A 75 -19.61 -22.33 17.52
C ARG A 75 -18.32 -21.94 18.24
N TYR A 76 -18.10 -20.65 18.48
CA TYR A 76 -16.86 -20.17 19.13
C TYR A 76 -16.96 -20.03 20.66
N SER A 77 -18.18 -20.02 21.20
CA SER A 77 -18.45 -20.07 22.63
C SER A 77 -19.72 -20.89 22.90
N LEU A 78 -19.76 -21.52 24.06
CA LEU A 78 -20.88 -22.29 24.56
C LEU A 78 -21.10 -21.93 26.03
N THR A 79 -22.35 -21.95 26.48
CA THR A 79 -22.70 -21.92 27.90
C THR A 79 -23.50 -23.18 28.18
N LEU A 80 -22.94 -24.07 29.00
CA LEU A 80 -23.52 -25.36 29.36
C LEU A 80 -23.86 -25.35 30.86
N PRO A 81 -25.07 -25.75 31.29
CA PRO A 81 -25.43 -25.81 32.71
C PRO A 81 -24.45 -26.62 33.57
N GLU A 82 -23.85 -27.66 32.99
CA GLU A 82 -22.98 -28.61 33.68
C GLU A 82 -21.51 -28.14 33.76
N VAL A 83 -21.10 -27.21 32.91
CA VAL A 83 -19.68 -26.82 32.74
C VAL A 83 -19.45 -25.30 32.89
N ASP A 84 -20.51 -24.50 32.82
CA ASP A 84 -20.52 -23.06 32.57
C ASP A 84 -20.00 -22.71 31.16
N TYR A 85 -19.14 -21.71 31.06
CA TYR A 85 -18.73 -21.07 29.83
C TYR A 85 -17.49 -21.75 29.23
N VAL A 86 -17.58 -22.10 27.94
CA VAL A 86 -16.54 -22.79 27.18
C VAL A 86 -16.24 -22.01 25.90
N HIS A 87 -14.96 -21.73 25.65
CA HIS A 87 -14.49 -21.17 24.38
C HIS A 87 -13.92 -22.25 23.48
N VAL A 88 -14.28 -22.24 22.20
CA VAL A 88 -13.70 -23.13 21.17
C VAL A 88 -12.58 -22.40 20.44
N LEU A 89 -11.36 -22.91 20.56
CA LEU A 89 -10.13 -22.28 20.11
C LEU A 89 -9.72 -22.78 18.72
N TYR A 90 -10.42 -22.35 17.67
CA TYR A 90 -10.16 -22.80 16.29
C TYR A 90 -8.75 -22.49 15.77
N ALA A 91 -8.15 -21.41 16.28
CA ALA A 91 -6.79 -20.99 15.93
C ALA A 91 -5.74 -21.53 16.92
N ALA A 92 -6.11 -22.39 17.87
CA ALA A 92 -5.11 -23.09 18.69
C ALA A 92 -4.30 -24.07 17.82
N PRO A 93 -3.00 -24.24 18.11
CA PRO A 93 -2.16 -25.26 17.48
C PRO A 93 -2.79 -26.63 17.65
N VAL A 94 -2.81 -27.41 16.57
CA VAL A 94 -3.30 -28.79 16.63
C VAL A 94 -2.46 -29.62 17.59
N VAL A 95 -1.15 -29.39 17.61
CA VAL A 95 -0.24 -29.88 18.65
C VAL A 95 0.16 -28.67 19.51
N PRO A 96 -0.23 -28.60 20.79
CA PRO A 96 0.01 -27.43 21.61
C PRO A 96 1.50 -27.21 21.89
N SER A 97 1.95 -25.95 21.76
CA SER A 97 3.29 -25.52 22.14
C SER A 97 3.34 -25.21 23.64
N LEU A 98 3.69 -26.20 24.46
CA LEU A 98 3.67 -26.10 25.93
C LEU A 98 5.03 -25.59 26.46
N ALA A 99 5.04 -24.34 26.95
CA ALA A 99 6.16 -23.62 27.59
C ALA A 99 7.47 -23.45 26.76
N ARG A 100 8.14 -22.30 26.96
CA ARG A 100 9.45 -22.00 26.32
C ARG A 100 10.64 -22.68 27.00
N ASP A 101 10.51 -23.02 28.28
CA ASP A 101 11.66 -23.26 29.16
C ASP A 101 11.94 -24.74 29.45
N SER A 102 11.07 -25.65 28.98
CA SER A 102 11.29 -27.09 29.10
C SER A 102 10.52 -27.89 28.06
N ALA A 103 11.23 -28.71 27.30
CA ALA A 103 10.64 -29.67 26.37
C ALA A 103 10.13 -30.95 27.06
N ALA A 104 10.27 -31.10 28.38
CA ALA A 104 9.95 -32.34 29.09
C ALA A 104 8.47 -32.77 28.96
N PHE A 105 7.56 -31.85 28.60
CA PHE A 105 6.15 -32.17 28.34
C PHE A 105 5.96 -33.19 27.20
N VAL A 106 6.92 -33.36 26.29
CA VAL A 106 6.82 -34.37 25.23
C VAL A 106 6.88 -35.81 25.78
N LEU A 107 7.33 -35.96 27.03
CA LEU A 107 7.34 -37.23 27.76
C LEU A 107 6.06 -37.46 28.56
N ASP A 108 5.16 -36.47 28.63
CA ASP A 108 3.86 -36.60 29.29
C ASP A 108 3.00 -37.66 28.57
N PRO A 109 2.50 -38.69 29.27
CA PRO A 109 1.72 -39.76 28.65
C PRO A 109 0.45 -39.28 27.94
N ASP A 110 -0.23 -38.27 28.49
CA ASP A 110 -1.44 -37.70 27.88
C ASP A 110 -1.09 -36.90 26.62
N PHE A 111 0.03 -36.17 26.64
CA PHE A 111 0.54 -35.49 25.45
C PHE A 111 0.88 -36.48 24.33
N GLN A 112 1.62 -37.55 24.66
CA GLN A 112 1.97 -38.60 23.69
C GLN A 112 0.75 -39.33 23.15
N SER A 113 -0.22 -39.64 24.02
CA SER A 113 -1.48 -40.27 23.66
C SER A 113 -2.29 -39.38 22.69
N TYR A 114 -2.40 -38.09 23.01
CA TYR A 114 -3.05 -37.11 22.15
C TYR A 114 -2.37 -37.01 20.78
N VAL A 115 -1.05 -36.81 20.73
CA VAL A 115 -0.31 -36.72 19.46
C VAL A 115 -0.42 -38.01 18.64
N LYS A 116 -0.41 -39.18 19.28
CA LYS A 116 -0.58 -40.48 18.61
C LYS A 116 -2.00 -40.66 18.02
N ALA A 117 -3.01 -40.02 18.60
CA ALA A 117 -4.39 -40.10 18.13
C ALA A 117 -4.67 -39.24 16.88
N LEU A 118 -3.82 -38.24 16.60
CA LEU A 118 -3.95 -37.36 15.44
C LEU A 118 -3.52 -38.05 14.13
N ASP A 119 -4.09 -37.57 13.02
CA ASP A 119 -3.65 -37.95 11.67
C ASP A 119 -2.27 -37.34 11.37
N ARG A 120 -1.25 -38.20 11.36
CA ARG A 120 0.14 -37.80 11.18
C ARG A 120 0.41 -37.16 9.83
N GLU A 121 -0.26 -37.60 8.76
CA GLU A 121 -0.04 -37.04 7.43
C GLU A 121 -0.63 -35.63 7.31
N VAL A 122 -1.80 -35.40 7.91
CA VAL A 122 -2.42 -34.07 7.95
C VAL A 122 -1.55 -33.10 8.76
N VAL A 123 -1.09 -33.51 9.94
CA VAL A 123 -0.21 -32.67 10.78
C VAL A 123 1.11 -32.36 10.04
N ALA A 124 1.75 -33.36 9.43
CA ALA A 124 2.98 -33.17 8.67
C ALA A 124 2.78 -32.23 7.46
N LEU A 125 1.67 -32.38 6.74
CA LEU A 125 1.33 -31.49 5.63
C LEU A 125 1.18 -30.04 6.12
N LEU A 126 0.38 -29.80 7.15
CA LEU A 126 0.17 -28.43 7.66
C LEU A 126 1.48 -27.81 8.14
N ALA A 127 2.33 -28.56 8.86
CA ALA A 127 3.64 -28.10 9.28
C ALA A 127 4.54 -27.74 8.09
N SER A 128 4.50 -28.51 7.00
CA SER A 128 5.30 -28.22 5.80
C SER A 128 4.93 -26.89 5.12
N LEU A 129 3.71 -26.39 5.32
CA LEU A 129 3.24 -25.11 4.77
C LEU A 129 3.70 -23.89 5.60
N GLU A 130 4.17 -24.10 6.83
CA GLU A 130 4.64 -23.07 7.77
C GLU A 130 6.15 -22.85 7.73
N ARG A 131 6.78 -23.13 6.58
CA ARG A 131 8.23 -22.93 6.43
C ARG A 131 8.64 -21.50 6.81
N PRO A 132 9.86 -21.30 7.37
CA PRO A 132 10.42 -19.97 7.54
C PRO A 132 10.63 -19.33 6.16
N ASP A 133 10.46 -18.01 6.10
CA ASP A 133 10.75 -17.22 4.90
C ASP A 133 12.25 -17.11 4.66
N THR A 134 12.64 -16.96 3.39
CA THR A 134 14.00 -16.58 3.04
C THR A 134 14.24 -15.15 3.54
N PRO A 135 15.37 -14.87 4.22
CA PRO A 135 15.72 -13.52 4.62
C PRO A 135 15.71 -12.56 3.43
N ALA A 136 15.20 -11.34 3.65
CA ALA A 136 15.17 -10.30 2.65
C ALA A 136 16.59 -9.95 2.16
N ALA A 137 16.71 -9.45 0.93
CA ALA A 137 17.93 -8.80 0.50
C ALA A 137 18.17 -7.55 1.36
N ILE A 138 19.43 -7.30 1.71
CA ILE A 138 19.83 -6.08 2.42
C ILE A 138 20.40 -5.13 1.37
N THR A 139 19.80 -3.95 1.24
CA THR A 139 20.23 -2.91 0.29
C THR A 139 20.53 -1.63 1.04
N GLY A 140 21.81 -1.29 1.25
CA GLY A 140 22.21 -0.02 1.86
C GLY A 140 21.68 0.26 3.28
N TYR A 141 21.30 -0.76 4.04
CA TYR A 141 20.89 -0.60 5.44
C TYR A 141 22.08 -0.88 6.38
N PRO A 142 22.25 -0.09 7.46
CA PRO A 142 23.08 -0.51 8.58
C PRO A 142 22.47 -1.77 9.24
N VAL A 143 23.34 -2.54 9.90
CA VAL A 143 22.96 -3.80 10.59
C VAL A 143 21.84 -3.52 11.59
N GLY A 144 20.73 -4.25 11.48
CA GLY A 144 19.58 -4.14 12.41
C GLY A 144 18.40 -3.28 11.93
N ARG A 145 18.49 -2.59 10.78
CA ARG A 145 17.37 -1.87 10.14
C ARG A 145 16.83 -2.58 8.89
N GLU A 146 16.98 -3.90 8.83
CA GLU A 146 16.48 -4.73 7.73
C GLU A 146 14.95 -4.60 7.56
N PRO A 147 14.41 -4.75 6.33
CA PRO A 147 12.96 -4.76 6.14
C PRO A 147 12.30 -5.74 7.10
N HIS A 148 11.25 -5.30 7.79
CA HIS A 148 10.54 -6.18 8.72
C HIS A 148 10.16 -7.48 8.01
N PRO A 149 10.45 -8.65 8.62
CA PRO A 149 10.07 -9.91 8.02
C PRO A 149 8.55 -9.94 7.84
N PRO A 150 8.04 -10.57 6.78
CA PRO A 150 6.61 -10.76 6.63
C PRO A 150 6.05 -11.47 7.87
N PRO A 151 4.79 -11.17 8.25
CA PRO A 151 4.19 -11.80 9.41
C PRO A 151 4.17 -13.32 9.23
N ALA A 152 4.52 -14.05 10.28
CA ALA A 152 4.59 -15.51 10.24
C ALA A 152 3.30 -16.13 9.73
N ARG A 153 3.44 -17.14 8.87
CA ARG A 153 2.34 -17.96 8.39
C ARG A 153 1.98 -18.98 9.47
N TYR A 154 0.70 -19.09 9.76
CA TYR A 154 0.21 -20.06 10.73
C TYR A 154 -1.03 -20.78 10.17
N LEU A 155 -0.85 -22.08 9.95
CA LEU A 155 -1.71 -23.02 9.23
C LEU A 155 -1.95 -24.33 10.00
N ALA A 156 -1.08 -24.75 10.93
CA ALA A 156 -1.18 -25.95 11.75
C ALA A 156 -2.15 -25.77 12.94
N SER A 157 -3.31 -25.18 12.65
CA SER A 157 -4.38 -24.94 13.62
C SER A 157 -5.37 -26.10 13.67
N ILE A 158 -6.09 -26.21 14.79
CA ILE A 158 -7.23 -27.13 14.95
C ILE A 158 -8.22 -27.00 13.79
N ARG A 159 -8.52 -25.77 13.35
CA ARG A 159 -9.45 -25.53 12.24
C ARG A 159 -8.98 -26.16 10.95
N ASN A 160 -7.72 -25.98 10.59
CA ASN A 160 -7.18 -26.49 9.33
C ASN A 160 -6.95 -27.99 9.38
N TYR A 161 -6.56 -28.53 10.55
CA TYR A 161 -6.53 -29.97 10.78
C TYR A 161 -7.91 -30.58 10.53
N ASN A 162 -8.96 -30.07 11.17
CA ASN A 162 -10.33 -30.61 11.02
C ASN A 162 -10.85 -30.52 9.58
N ARG A 163 -10.48 -29.48 8.83
CA ARG A 163 -10.86 -29.34 7.41
C ARG A 163 -10.29 -30.42 6.50
N LEU A 164 -9.29 -31.17 6.95
CA LEU A 164 -8.67 -32.26 6.21
C LEU A 164 -8.98 -33.61 6.89
N ALA A 165 -8.76 -33.70 8.20
CA ALA A 165 -8.87 -34.94 8.96
C ALA A 165 -10.30 -35.48 9.07
N ALA A 166 -11.32 -34.61 9.09
CA ALA A 166 -12.72 -35.01 9.20
C ALA A 166 -13.36 -35.40 7.85
N LEU A 167 -12.62 -35.30 6.74
CA LEU A 167 -13.14 -35.64 5.42
C LEU A 167 -13.08 -37.15 5.17
N PRO A 168 -13.97 -37.69 4.31
CA PRO A 168 -13.82 -39.04 3.77
C PRO A 168 -12.44 -39.24 3.14
N THR A 169 -11.90 -40.46 3.25
CA THR A 169 -10.52 -40.81 2.86
C THR A 169 -10.14 -40.31 1.46
N GLU A 170 -10.97 -40.56 0.46
CA GLU A 170 -10.71 -40.16 -0.93
C GLU A 170 -10.67 -38.63 -1.11
N GLN A 171 -11.61 -37.91 -0.49
CA GLN A 171 -11.65 -36.45 -0.56
C GLN A 171 -10.46 -35.83 0.19
N ARG A 172 -10.10 -36.40 1.35
CA ARG A 172 -8.91 -36.02 2.11
C ARG A 172 -7.64 -36.18 1.28
N GLU A 173 -7.45 -37.33 0.66
CA GLU A 173 -6.29 -37.61 -0.20
C GLU A 173 -6.18 -36.61 -1.36
N ARG A 174 -7.30 -36.34 -2.06
CA ARG A 174 -7.35 -35.36 -3.16
C ARG A 174 -6.98 -33.95 -2.70
N ARG A 175 -7.54 -33.48 -1.58
CA ARG A 175 -7.23 -32.15 -1.03
C ARG A 175 -5.78 -32.06 -0.55
N MET A 176 -5.26 -33.10 0.09
CA MET A 176 -3.86 -33.14 0.51
C MET A 176 -2.92 -33.17 -0.69
N GLN A 177 -3.25 -33.91 -1.76
CA GLN A 177 -2.48 -33.89 -3.01
C GLN A 177 -2.49 -32.51 -3.66
N ALA A 178 -3.63 -31.83 -3.70
CA ALA A 178 -3.74 -30.47 -4.23
C ALA A 178 -2.88 -29.47 -3.43
N LEU A 179 -2.91 -29.56 -2.09
CA LEU A 179 -2.08 -28.76 -1.19
C LEU A 179 -0.58 -29.03 -1.36
N ARG A 180 -0.18 -30.28 -1.60
CA ARG A 180 1.24 -30.61 -1.88
C ARG A 180 1.69 -30.10 -3.25
N ARG A 181 0.80 -30.11 -4.25
CA ARG A 181 1.15 -29.76 -5.63
C ARG A 181 1.18 -28.25 -5.89
N PHE A 182 0.23 -27.50 -5.35
CA PHE A 182 0.08 -26.06 -5.56
C PHE A 182 -0.19 -25.30 -4.25
N PRO A 183 0.64 -25.46 -3.20
CA PRO A 183 0.36 -24.91 -1.86
C PRO A 183 0.04 -23.41 -1.88
N ALA A 184 0.79 -22.59 -2.62
CA ALA A 184 0.59 -21.15 -2.68
C ALA A 184 -0.77 -20.72 -3.25
N LEU A 185 -1.41 -21.56 -4.06
CA LEU A 185 -2.67 -21.26 -4.74
C LEU A 185 -3.86 -21.97 -4.11
N VAL A 186 -3.65 -23.15 -3.52
CA VAL A 186 -4.69 -24.00 -2.92
C VAL A 186 -4.89 -23.70 -1.44
N ALA A 187 -3.81 -23.48 -0.67
CA ALA A 187 -3.94 -23.24 0.77
C ALA A 187 -4.82 -22.02 1.10
N PRO A 188 -4.72 -20.87 0.40
CA PRO A 188 -5.61 -19.73 0.66
C PRO A 188 -7.08 -19.99 0.32
N VAL A 189 -7.38 -21.00 -0.49
CA VAL A 189 -8.74 -21.40 -0.87
C VAL A 189 -9.32 -22.42 0.11
N LEU A 190 -8.54 -23.43 0.52
CA LEU A 190 -9.02 -24.51 1.39
C LEU A 190 -8.85 -24.20 2.88
N LEU A 191 -7.72 -23.60 3.24
CA LEU A 191 -7.30 -23.41 4.63
C LEU A 191 -7.56 -21.97 5.08
N THR A 192 -7.53 -21.76 6.40
CA THR A 192 -7.56 -20.44 7.00
C THR A 192 -6.14 -20.03 7.35
N LEU A 193 -5.74 -18.85 6.86
CA LEU A 193 -4.52 -18.19 7.28
C LEU A 193 -4.82 -17.44 8.58
N HIS A 194 -4.23 -17.88 9.68
CA HIS A 194 -4.44 -17.29 11.00
C HIS A 194 -3.40 -16.20 11.30
N HIS A 195 -3.74 -15.23 12.15
CA HIS A 195 -2.81 -14.17 12.51
C HIS A 195 -1.61 -14.67 13.31
N SER A 196 -1.89 -15.55 14.26
CA SER A 196 -0.94 -16.15 15.18
C SER A 196 -1.63 -17.35 15.83
N PRO A 197 -0.89 -18.23 16.51
CA PRO A 197 -1.47 -19.15 17.49
C PRO A 197 -2.37 -18.38 18.47
N ASN A 198 -3.57 -18.91 18.71
CA ASN A 198 -4.52 -18.32 19.66
C ASN A 198 -4.98 -19.38 20.66
N HIS A 199 -4.63 -19.19 21.92
CA HIS A 199 -5.00 -20.06 23.04
C HIS A 199 -5.96 -19.39 24.04
N PHE A 200 -6.51 -18.22 23.68
CA PHE A 200 -7.12 -17.29 24.64
C PHE A 200 -8.57 -17.01 24.35
N ASP A 201 -8.91 -16.67 23.11
CA ASP A 201 -10.29 -16.34 22.75
C ASP A 201 -10.78 -17.17 21.57
N GLY A 202 -12.10 -17.24 21.41
CA GLY A 202 -12.73 -17.90 20.26
C GLY A 202 -12.71 -17.06 18.99
N LYS A 203 -12.04 -15.90 18.95
CA LYS A 203 -12.15 -14.97 17.83
C LYS A 203 -11.50 -15.54 16.57
N ARG A 204 -12.20 -15.31 15.45
CA ARG A 204 -11.80 -15.76 14.12
C ARG A 204 -11.02 -14.66 13.41
N HIS A 205 -9.76 -14.46 13.78
CA HIS A 205 -8.82 -13.69 12.97
C HIS A 205 -8.36 -14.58 11.80
N ALA A 206 -9.25 -14.76 10.83
CA ALA A 206 -9.23 -15.85 9.86
C ALA A 206 -9.55 -15.34 8.44
N TRP A 207 -8.62 -15.52 7.51
CA TRP A 207 -8.82 -15.19 6.10
C TRP A 207 -8.78 -16.46 5.25
N ARG A 208 -9.75 -16.58 4.34
CA ARG A 208 -9.84 -17.65 3.32
C ARG A 208 -10.61 -17.10 2.12
N ASN A 209 -10.10 -17.34 0.92
CA ASN A 209 -10.73 -16.95 -0.32
C ASN A 209 -11.49 -18.16 -0.89
N LYS A 210 -12.62 -18.50 -0.25
CA LYS A 210 -13.43 -19.65 -0.63
C LYS A 210 -13.85 -19.53 -2.10
N ASP A 211 -13.67 -20.61 -2.86
CA ASP A 211 -14.18 -20.73 -4.23
C ASP A 211 -14.69 -22.15 -4.46
N GLU A 212 -15.98 -22.25 -4.74
CA GLU A 212 -16.66 -23.54 -4.88
C GLU A 212 -16.23 -24.29 -6.14
N SER A 213 -15.82 -23.56 -7.19
CA SER A 213 -15.36 -24.17 -8.43
C SER A 213 -13.99 -24.83 -8.27
N VAL A 214 -13.09 -24.19 -7.51
CA VAL A 214 -11.79 -24.76 -7.16
C VAL A 214 -11.96 -25.95 -6.21
N GLU A 215 -12.81 -25.84 -5.18
CA GLU A 215 -13.10 -26.96 -4.27
C GLU A 215 -13.67 -28.17 -5.02
N ALA A 216 -14.65 -27.96 -5.90
CA ALA A 216 -15.21 -29.02 -6.73
C ALA A 216 -14.17 -29.65 -7.66
N ALA A 217 -13.29 -28.84 -8.27
CA ALA A 217 -12.21 -29.34 -9.14
C ALA A 217 -11.23 -30.24 -8.37
N ILE A 218 -10.91 -29.89 -7.12
CA ILE A 218 -10.07 -30.70 -6.23
C ILE A 218 -10.79 -32.00 -5.87
N ASP A 219 -12.02 -31.89 -5.37
CA ASP A 219 -12.77 -33.03 -4.82
C ASP A 219 -13.16 -34.04 -5.90
N GLN A 220 -13.35 -33.61 -7.15
CA GLN A 220 -13.59 -34.48 -8.30
C GLN A 220 -12.30 -34.95 -8.98
N GLY A 221 -11.14 -34.38 -8.63
CA GLY A 221 -9.86 -34.68 -9.27
C GLY A 221 -9.76 -34.23 -10.73
N ARG A 222 -10.52 -33.21 -11.16
CA ARG A 222 -10.61 -32.77 -12.56
C ARG A 222 -10.22 -31.29 -12.73
N ASP A 223 -9.36 -31.02 -13.72
CA ASP A 223 -8.91 -29.68 -14.17
C ASP A 223 -8.58 -28.65 -13.06
N LEU A 224 -7.90 -29.08 -11.99
CA LEU A 224 -7.47 -28.17 -10.92
C LEU A 224 -6.66 -26.98 -11.46
N VAL A 225 -5.79 -27.22 -12.45
CA VAL A 225 -4.97 -26.16 -13.06
C VAL A 225 -5.85 -25.09 -13.74
N GLY A 226 -6.89 -25.49 -14.47
CA GLY A 226 -7.80 -24.55 -15.11
C GLY A 226 -8.68 -23.81 -14.10
N ALA A 227 -9.12 -24.49 -13.04
CA ALA A 227 -9.86 -23.84 -11.96
C ALA A 227 -9.02 -22.77 -11.23
N LEU A 228 -7.78 -23.09 -10.87
CA LEU A 228 -6.86 -22.14 -10.23
C LEU A 228 -6.52 -20.97 -11.15
N ALA A 229 -6.26 -21.24 -12.44
CA ALA A 229 -5.97 -20.20 -13.44
C ALA A 229 -7.12 -19.18 -13.55
N ARG A 230 -8.36 -19.66 -13.64
CA ARG A 230 -9.55 -18.80 -13.69
C ARG A 230 -9.75 -18.02 -12.39
N PHE A 231 -9.64 -18.70 -11.24
CA PHE A 231 -9.89 -18.07 -9.94
C PHE A 231 -8.88 -16.97 -9.61
N TRP A 232 -7.59 -17.21 -9.89
CA TRP A 232 -6.51 -16.25 -9.63
C TRP A 232 -6.26 -15.28 -10.79
N GLU A 233 -6.97 -15.44 -11.91
CA GLU A 233 -6.81 -14.63 -13.14
C GLU A 233 -5.39 -14.66 -13.70
N ILE A 234 -4.81 -15.86 -13.79
CA ILE A 234 -3.44 -16.08 -14.27
C ILE A 234 -3.38 -17.20 -15.31
N SER A 235 -2.27 -17.26 -16.04
CA SER A 235 -2.04 -18.33 -17.00
C SER A 235 -1.91 -19.71 -16.34
N ARG A 236 -2.28 -20.76 -17.10
CA ARG A 236 -1.99 -22.16 -16.71
C ARG A 236 -0.48 -22.44 -16.62
N GLY A 237 0.35 -21.60 -17.25
CA GLY A 237 1.80 -21.66 -17.14
C GLY A 237 2.26 -21.24 -15.74
N LEU A 238 1.80 -20.09 -15.26
CA LEU A 238 2.12 -19.63 -13.91
C LEU A 238 1.58 -20.57 -12.82
N VAL A 239 0.38 -21.15 -12.98
CA VAL A 239 -0.12 -22.16 -12.02
C VAL A 239 0.88 -23.31 -11.83
N ARG A 240 1.56 -23.73 -12.91
CA ARG A 240 2.56 -24.81 -12.90
C ARG A 240 3.97 -24.33 -12.58
N SER A 241 4.17 -23.03 -12.37
CA SER A 241 5.48 -22.47 -12.07
C SER A 241 6.04 -23.06 -10.76
N PRO A 242 7.34 -23.36 -10.68
CA PRO A 242 7.98 -23.88 -9.47
C PRO A 242 7.74 -23.03 -8.22
N ILE A 243 7.56 -21.71 -8.38
CA ILE A 243 7.26 -20.81 -7.27
C ILE A 243 5.96 -21.21 -6.55
N ASN A 244 4.98 -21.76 -7.26
CA ASN A 244 3.69 -22.16 -6.70
C ASN A 244 3.71 -23.58 -6.10
N ALA A 245 4.80 -24.32 -6.26
CA ALA A 245 5.02 -25.62 -5.62
C ALA A 245 5.47 -25.48 -4.15
N VAL A 246 5.68 -24.25 -3.68
CA VAL A 246 6.05 -23.92 -2.30
C VAL A 246 5.06 -22.89 -1.74
N MET A 247 4.72 -22.97 -0.46
CA MET A 247 3.84 -21.98 0.17
C MET A 247 4.57 -20.64 0.31
N TRP A 248 3.94 -19.56 -0.14
CA TRP A 248 4.42 -18.18 0.00
C TRP A 248 3.28 -17.17 0.09
N GLY A 249 3.64 -15.92 0.38
CA GLY A 249 2.74 -14.76 0.28
C GLY A 249 1.92 -14.47 1.53
N ASP A 250 1.30 -13.29 1.53
CA ASP A 250 0.52 -12.75 2.64
C ASP A 250 -0.90 -13.35 2.70
N ARG A 251 -1.61 -13.04 3.80
CA ARG A 251 -3.00 -13.39 4.10
C ARG A 251 -3.99 -12.59 3.26
N GLU A 252 -3.59 -11.41 2.82
CA GLU A 252 -4.40 -10.49 2.04
C GLU A 252 -4.56 -10.97 0.59
N ALA A 253 -5.82 -11.21 0.18
CA ALA A 253 -6.14 -11.71 -1.15
C ALA A 253 -5.73 -10.76 -2.27
N GLY A 254 -5.96 -9.45 -2.07
CA GLY A 254 -5.62 -8.41 -3.06
C GLY A 254 -4.14 -8.38 -3.36
N ARG A 255 -3.29 -8.38 -2.32
CA ARG A 255 -1.84 -8.41 -2.46
C ARG A 255 -1.34 -9.66 -3.18
N ARG A 256 -1.92 -10.83 -2.87
CA ARG A 256 -1.58 -12.07 -3.57
C ARG A 256 -1.94 -12.00 -5.06
N ARG A 257 -3.11 -11.46 -5.40
CA ARG A 257 -3.50 -11.24 -6.81
C ARG A 257 -2.53 -10.31 -7.52
N ALA A 258 -2.08 -9.23 -6.88
CA ALA A 258 -1.08 -8.33 -7.45
C ALA A 258 0.27 -9.04 -7.71
N PHE A 259 0.77 -9.84 -6.76
CA PHE A 259 1.97 -10.65 -6.97
C PHE A 259 1.82 -11.65 -8.11
N LEU A 260 0.69 -12.37 -8.16
CA LEU A 260 0.41 -13.35 -9.20
C LEU A 260 0.29 -12.70 -10.59
N ALA A 261 -0.45 -11.59 -10.72
CA ALA A 261 -0.56 -10.84 -11.97
C ALA A 261 0.79 -10.31 -12.46
N PHE A 262 1.62 -9.83 -11.53
CA PHE A 262 2.99 -9.42 -11.85
C PHE A 262 3.83 -10.60 -12.37
N LEU A 263 3.83 -11.73 -11.67
CA LEU A 263 4.60 -12.91 -12.07
C LEU A 263 4.13 -13.49 -13.41
N ASP A 264 2.83 -13.41 -13.70
CA ASP A 264 2.23 -13.90 -14.95
C ASP A 264 2.63 -13.03 -16.13
N ALA A 265 2.84 -11.72 -15.90
CA ALA A 265 3.30 -10.78 -16.90
C ALA A 265 4.74 -11.07 -17.39
N LEU A 266 5.55 -11.69 -16.53
CA LEU A 266 6.92 -12.08 -16.85
C LEU A 266 6.96 -13.35 -17.72
N PRO A 267 7.84 -13.42 -18.73
CA PRO A 267 8.16 -14.65 -19.44
C PRO A 267 8.58 -15.78 -18.49
N ASP A 268 8.25 -17.02 -18.83
CA ASP A 268 8.52 -18.20 -17.99
C ASP A 268 9.99 -18.31 -17.54
N ASN A 269 10.94 -18.00 -18.43
CA ASN A 269 12.38 -18.04 -18.17
C ASN A 269 12.93 -16.82 -17.39
N GLN A 270 12.07 -15.83 -17.10
CA GLN A 270 12.42 -14.61 -16.37
C GLN A 270 11.78 -14.54 -14.98
N ARG A 271 10.91 -15.51 -14.65
CA ARG A 271 10.27 -15.61 -13.33
C ARG A 271 11.29 -16.08 -12.28
N PRO A 272 11.17 -15.59 -11.04
CA PRO A 272 12.02 -16.04 -9.96
C PRO A 272 11.66 -17.44 -9.48
N ASP A 273 12.64 -18.11 -8.86
CA ASP A 273 12.34 -19.18 -7.91
C ASP A 273 11.82 -18.59 -6.58
N ILE A 274 11.52 -19.45 -5.61
CA ILE A 274 10.97 -19.00 -4.34
C ILE A 274 11.97 -18.20 -3.49
N VAL A 275 13.25 -18.55 -3.53
CA VAL A 275 14.31 -17.89 -2.76
C VAL A 275 14.52 -16.48 -3.31
N GLU A 276 14.58 -16.35 -4.63
CA GLU A 276 14.71 -15.07 -5.31
C GLU A 276 13.47 -14.19 -5.13
N PHE A 277 12.28 -14.77 -5.13
CA PHE A 277 11.05 -14.02 -4.89
C PHE A 277 11.04 -13.39 -3.49
N GLU A 278 11.30 -14.19 -2.46
CA GLU A 278 11.25 -13.74 -1.06
C GLU A 278 12.33 -12.72 -0.72
N ARG A 279 13.53 -12.87 -1.29
CA ARG A 279 14.61 -11.88 -1.11
C ARG A 279 14.20 -10.48 -1.54
N TRP A 280 13.41 -10.35 -2.61
CA TRP A 280 13.07 -9.04 -3.18
C TRP A 280 11.62 -8.60 -2.90
N ALA A 281 10.79 -9.47 -2.33
CA ALA A 281 9.38 -9.20 -2.03
C ALA A 281 9.13 -7.90 -1.23
N PRO A 282 9.96 -7.52 -0.23
CA PRO A 282 9.75 -6.27 0.51
C PRO A 282 9.82 -5.01 -0.38
N TYR A 283 10.70 -5.01 -1.38
CA TYR A 283 10.86 -3.89 -2.32
C TYR A 283 9.75 -3.86 -3.36
N LEU A 284 9.15 -5.02 -3.66
CA LEU A 284 8.05 -5.11 -4.61
C LEU A 284 6.83 -4.29 -4.15
N MET A 285 6.61 -4.16 -2.85
CA MET A 285 5.53 -3.31 -2.33
C MET A 285 5.71 -1.83 -2.67
N ASN A 286 6.95 -1.32 -2.60
CA ASN A 286 7.26 0.06 -2.97
C ASN A 286 7.17 0.26 -4.48
N TYR A 287 7.61 -0.74 -5.26
CA TYR A 287 7.38 -0.77 -6.70
C TYR A 287 5.89 -0.73 -7.05
N PHE A 288 5.05 -1.49 -6.36
CA PHE A 288 3.60 -1.42 -6.53
C PHE A 288 3.03 -0.08 -6.08
N GLY A 289 3.59 0.54 -5.04
CA GLY A 289 3.25 1.91 -4.62
C GLY A 289 3.38 2.94 -5.75
N LEU A 290 4.40 2.82 -6.61
CA LEU A 290 4.53 3.68 -7.80
C LEU A 290 3.36 3.54 -8.79
N LEU A 291 2.73 2.36 -8.78
CA LEU A 291 1.61 2.00 -9.64
C LEU A 291 0.27 2.06 -8.89
N TRP A 292 0.26 2.50 -7.63
CA TRP A 292 -0.92 2.56 -6.79
C TRP A 292 -1.29 4.02 -6.50
N GLU A 293 -2.37 4.48 -7.12
CA GLU A 293 -3.12 5.67 -6.70
C GLU A 293 -4.60 5.37 -6.96
N GLU A 294 -5.46 5.61 -5.96
CA GLU A 294 -6.91 5.67 -6.16
C GLU A 294 -7.26 7.06 -6.71
N GLY A 295 -7.79 7.11 -7.93
CA GLY A 295 -8.28 8.35 -8.49
C GLY A 295 -8.57 8.31 -10.00
N GLU A 296 -9.60 9.08 -10.37
CA GLU A 296 -9.78 9.74 -11.68
C GLU A 296 -10.60 9.06 -12.78
N GLY A 297 -11.33 7.95 -12.56
CA GLY A 297 -12.30 7.42 -13.54
C GLY A 297 -11.72 7.03 -14.92
N ILE A 298 -10.41 7.14 -15.11
CA ILE A 298 -9.65 6.72 -16.29
C ILE A 298 -9.14 5.30 -16.04
N PRO A 299 -9.36 4.36 -16.97
CA PRO A 299 -8.93 2.98 -16.76
C PRO A 299 -7.42 2.88 -16.52
N PRO A 300 -6.98 1.94 -15.67
CA PRO A 300 -5.57 1.68 -15.44
C PRO A 300 -4.83 1.34 -16.75
N PRO A 301 -3.53 1.70 -16.85
CA PRO A 301 -2.69 1.21 -17.94
C PRO A 301 -2.64 -0.32 -17.95
N LYS A 302 -2.28 -0.92 -19.10
CA LYS A 302 -2.11 -2.37 -19.23
C LYS A 302 -0.94 -2.85 -18.37
N LEU A 303 -1.22 -3.20 -17.11
CA LEU A 303 -0.19 -3.50 -16.10
C LEU A 303 0.75 -4.64 -16.52
N ALA A 304 0.27 -5.64 -17.25
CA ALA A 304 1.11 -6.74 -17.72
C ALA A 304 2.26 -6.27 -18.64
N GLU A 305 1.99 -5.34 -19.56
CA GLU A 305 3.03 -4.77 -20.42
C GLU A 305 4.04 -3.95 -19.60
N VAL A 306 3.53 -3.16 -18.64
CA VAL A 306 4.35 -2.35 -17.74
C VAL A 306 5.30 -3.22 -16.93
N HIS A 307 4.81 -4.30 -16.31
CA HIS A 307 5.63 -5.22 -15.51
C HIS A 307 6.68 -5.93 -16.35
N ARG A 308 6.29 -6.42 -17.53
CA ARG A 308 7.22 -7.09 -18.46
C ARG A 308 8.38 -6.18 -18.86
N ASN A 309 8.09 -4.93 -19.20
CA ASN A 309 9.12 -3.98 -19.64
C ASN A 309 9.94 -3.43 -18.45
N ALA A 310 9.30 -3.23 -17.29
CA ALA A 310 9.97 -2.88 -16.04
C ALA A 310 11.10 -3.88 -15.70
N PHE A 311 10.84 -5.17 -15.93
CA PHE A 311 11.73 -6.29 -15.63
C PHE A 311 12.22 -7.01 -16.90
N HIS A 312 12.50 -6.28 -17.98
CA HIS A 312 12.93 -6.88 -19.25
C HIS A 312 14.24 -7.68 -19.16
N LEU A 313 15.09 -7.41 -18.16
CA LEU A 313 16.31 -8.19 -17.87
C LEU A 313 16.01 -9.49 -17.11
N GLY A 314 14.76 -9.73 -16.70
CA GLY A 314 14.35 -10.76 -15.76
C GLY A 314 14.46 -10.34 -14.30
N TRP A 315 13.71 -11.03 -13.43
CA TRP A 315 13.54 -10.67 -12.02
C TRP A 315 14.86 -10.42 -11.28
N GLN A 316 15.74 -11.43 -11.27
CA GLN A 316 16.96 -11.44 -10.48
C GLN A 316 17.96 -10.36 -10.93
N LEU A 317 18.15 -10.23 -12.25
CA LEU A 317 19.10 -9.28 -12.82
C LEU A 317 18.65 -7.83 -12.62
N THR A 318 17.37 -7.54 -12.80
CA THR A 318 16.82 -6.20 -12.58
C THR A 318 17.05 -5.74 -11.14
N TRP A 319 16.68 -6.56 -10.14
CA TRP A 319 16.83 -6.18 -8.75
C TRP A 319 18.29 -6.03 -8.31
N ARG A 320 19.17 -6.98 -8.70
CA ARG A 320 20.60 -6.88 -8.39
C ARG A 320 21.25 -5.65 -9.02
N ALA A 321 20.91 -5.35 -10.27
CA ALA A 321 21.41 -4.15 -10.95
C ALA A 321 20.91 -2.88 -10.26
N ALA A 322 19.65 -2.84 -9.84
CA ALA A 322 19.07 -1.70 -9.13
C ALA A 322 19.79 -1.48 -7.80
N ALA A 323 19.89 -2.52 -6.97
CA ALA A 323 20.55 -2.45 -5.65
C ALA A 323 22.02 -2.02 -5.78
N ARG A 324 22.75 -2.59 -6.73
CA ARG A 324 24.16 -2.23 -6.97
C ARG A 324 24.33 -0.76 -7.37
N ARG A 325 23.39 -0.20 -8.14
CA ARG A 325 23.51 1.14 -8.72
C ARG A 325 22.95 2.25 -7.84
N HIS A 326 21.92 1.94 -7.04
CA HIS A 326 21.17 2.93 -6.28
C HIS A 326 21.24 2.73 -4.76
N GLY A 327 21.98 1.73 -4.27
CA GLY A 327 22.13 1.49 -2.83
C GLY A 327 20.81 1.07 -2.21
N ASN A 328 20.31 1.86 -1.26
CA ASN A 328 19.05 1.60 -0.58
C ASN A 328 17.85 1.68 -1.54
N LEU A 329 17.28 0.53 -1.90
CA LEU A 329 16.18 0.47 -2.85
C LEU A 329 14.85 0.97 -2.28
N LEU A 330 14.63 0.91 -0.97
CA LEU A 330 13.41 1.48 -0.39
C LEU A 330 13.41 3.00 -0.58
N THR A 331 14.54 3.64 -0.29
CA THR A 331 14.77 5.06 -0.58
C THR A 331 14.64 5.36 -2.06
N ALA A 332 15.37 4.65 -2.91
CA ALA A 332 15.43 4.98 -4.34
C ALA A 332 14.06 4.84 -5.05
N LEU A 333 13.23 3.88 -4.61
CA LEU A 333 11.86 3.74 -5.08
C LEU A 333 10.97 4.87 -4.55
N ALA A 334 11.10 5.26 -3.28
CA ALA A 334 10.36 6.38 -2.71
C ALA A 334 10.68 7.71 -3.44
N ASP A 335 11.96 7.98 -3.69
CA ASP A 335 12.47 9.16 -4.40
C ASP A 335 11.90 9.29 -5.83
N CYS A 336 11.46 8.19 -6.44
CA CYS A 336 10.77 8.27 -7.73
C CYS A 336 9.47 9.08 -7.64
N GLY A 337 8.82 9.18 -6.47
CA GLY A 337 7.62 9.98 -6.27
C GLY A 337 7.85 11.47 -6.57
N ASP A 338 8.92 12.04 -6.03
CA ASP A 338 9.27 13.46 -6.23
C ASP A 338 9.63 13.75 -7.68
N PHE A 339 10.39 12.85 -8.30
CA PHE A 339 10.67 12.91 -9.72
C PHE A 339 9.38 12.87 -10.55
N LEU A 340 8.45 11.97 -10.20
CA LEU A 340 7.17 11.79 -10.90
C LEU A 340 6.27 13.02 -10.80
N ASP A 341 6.30 13.74 -9.67
CA ASP A 341 5.65 15.06 -9.54
C ASP A 341 6.25 16.09 -10.50
N ALA A 342 7.58 16.22 -10.51
CA ALA A 342 8.25 17.20 -11.36
C ALA A 342 7.95 16.96 -12.85
N VAL A 343 7.95 15.70 -13.28
CA VAL A 343 7.58 15.36 -14.67
C VAL A 343 6.08 15.51 -14.93
N ARG A 344 5.21 15.34 -13.93
CA ARG A 344 3.78 15.63 -14.06
C ARG A 344 3.55 17.11 -14.34
N ASP A 345 4.22 17.98 -13.60
CA ASP A 345 4.06 19.42 -13.75
C ASP A 345 4.61 19.87 -15.11
N ARG A 346 5.77 19.33 -15.52
CA ARG A 346 6.28 19.54 -16.89
C ARG A 346 5.33 19.01 -17.96
N ALA A 347 4.72 17.84 -17.75
CA ALA A 347 3.73 17.27 -18.68
C ALA A 347 2.49 18.16 -18.82
N ALA A 348 2.02 18.77 -17.72
CA ALA A 348 0.91 19.72 -17.75
C ALA A 348 1.19 20.87 -18.72
N VAL A 349 2.39 21.45 -18.62
CA VAL A 349 2.85 22.54 -19.50
C VAL A 349 2.93 22.08 -20.96
N MET A 350 3.53 20.91 -21.20
CA MET A 350 3.68 20.37 -22.55
C MET A 350 2.34 20.02 -23.21
N LEU A 351 1.36 19.58 -22.42
CA LEU A 351 0.02 19.24 -22.88
C LEU A 351 -0.95 20.44 -22.87
N LYS A 352 -0.50 21.60 -22.39
CA LYS A 352 -1.33 22.80 -22.19
C LYS A 352 -2.55 22.52 -21.31
N ARG A 353 -2.39 21.68 -20.27
CA ARG A 353 -3.49 21.28 -19.37
C ARG A 353 -3.28 21.80 -17.95
N PRO A 354 -4.37 21.98 -17.18
CA PRO A 354 -4.29 22.28 -15.75
C PRO A 354 -3.40 21.35 -14.96
N TYR A 355 -3.47 20.06 -15.28
CA TYR A 355 -2.75 18.99 -14.62
C TYR A 355 -2.20 18.03 -15.68
N GLY A 356 -0.99 17.53 -15.45
CA GLY A 356 -0.44 16.43 -16.22
C GLY A 356 -1.13 15.10 -15.88
N PRO A 357 -0.79 14.01 -16.60
CA PRO A 357 -1.26 12.68 -16.22
C PRO A 357 -0.87 12.34 -14.77
N SER A 358 -1.67 11.53 -14.07
CA SER A 358 -1.39 11.16 -12.67
C SER A 358 -0.02 10.50 -12.49
N ARG A 359 0.51 10.52 -11.26
CA ARG A 359 1.82 9.91 -10.94
C ARG A 359 1.83 8.45 -11.38
N ARG A 360 0.75 7.71 -11.10
CA ARG A 360 0.58 6.32 -11.56
C ARG A 360 0.76 6.16 -13.07
N ARG A 361 0.14 7.02 -13.88
CA ARG A 361 0.21 6.93 -15.35
C ARG A 361 1.62 7.23 -15.83
N LEU A 362 2.27 8.25 -15.28
CA LEU A 362 3.64 8.61 -15.63
C LEU A 362 4.63 7.51 -15.22
N ALA A 363 4.47 6.93 -14.03
CA ALA A 363 5.25 5.77 -13.59
C ALA A 363 5.10 4.60 -14.57
N ALA A 364 3.86 4.25 -14.93
CA ALA A 364 3.59 3.19 -15.89
C ALA A 364 4.24 3.45 -17.26
N GLY A 365 4.11 4.68 -17.79
CA GLY A 365 4.74 5.05 -19.05
C GLY A 365 6.27 5.00 -19.00
N TRP A 366 6.87 5.43 -17.88
CA TRP A 366 8.32 5.36 -17.69
C TRP A 366 8.81 3.92 -17.60
N LEU A 367 8.16 3.09 -16.79
CA LEU A 367 8.46 1.68 -16.62
C LEU A 367 8.29 0.90 -17.93
N ALA A 368 7.23 1.19 -18.69
CA ALA A 368 6.98 0.57 -19.98
C ALA A 368 8.03 0.96 -21.04
N CYS A 369 8.49 2.22 -21.04
CA CYS A 369 9.41 2.71 -22.06
C CYS A 369 10.89 2.47 -21.73
N PHE A 370 11.25 2.45 -20.44
CA PHE A 370 12.66 2.54 -20.00
C PHE A 370 13.04 1.51 -18.92
N GLY A 371 12.09 0.69 -18.45
CA GLY A 371 12.34 -0.28 -17.39
C GLY A 371 12.46 0.33 -15.99
N LEU A 372 12.60 -0.51 -14.97
CA LEU A 372 12.79 -0.05 -13.58
C LEU A 372 14.07 0.75 -13.40
N LEU A 373 15.19 0.26 -13.95
CA LEU A 373 16.48 0.96 -13.91
C LEU A 373 16.40 2.33 -14.59
N GLY A 374 15.66 2.45 -15.69
CA GLY A 374 15.51 3.72 -16.40
C GLY A 374 14.72 4.77 -15.61
N LEU A 375 13.76 4.35 -14.80
CA LEU A 375 13.04 5.23 -13.87
C LEU A 375 13.94 5.66 -12.71
N LEU A 376 14.62 4.73 -12.04
CA LEU A 376 15.56 5.03 -10.96
C LEU A 376 16.70 5.96 -11.43
N ASP A 377 17.22 5.72 -12.64
CA ASP A 377 18.22 6.57 -13.28
C ASP A 377 17.74 7.98 -13.59
N ALA A 378 16.47 8.12 -14.00
CA ALA A 378 15.87 9.41 -14.27
C ALA A 378 15.67 10.18 -12.97
N SER A 379 15.16 9.51 -11.93
CA SER A 379 15.00 10.10 -10.60
C SER A 379 16.34 10.55 -10.00
N ALA A 380 17.34 9.66 -9.95
CA ALA A 380 18.66 9.99 -9.38
C ALA A 380 19.36 11.11 -10.16
N ARG A 381 19.21 11.15 -11.48
CA ARG A 381 19.75 12.24 -12.32
C ARG A 381 19.02 13.55 -12.06
N TRP A 382 17.70 13.53 -11.95
CA TRP A 382 16.91 14.72 -11.66
C TRP A 382 17.30 15.33 -10.33
N HIS A 383 17.41 14.53 -9.26
CA HIS A 383 17.89 15.00 -7.95
C HIS A 383 19.27 15.67 -8.04
N ARG A 384 20.19 15.11 -8.84
CA ARG A 384 21.55 15.65 -9.02
C ARG A 384 21.60 16.95 -9.82
N LEU A 385 20.74 17.08 -10.85
CA LEU A 385 20.79 18.18 -11.83
C LEU A 385 19.76 19.28 -11.59
N ARG A 386 18.83 19.09 -10.65
CA ARG A 386 17.72 20.02 -10.42
C ARG A 386 18.27 21.43 -10.14
N PRO A 387 17.85 22.46 -10.92
CA PRO A 387 18.18 23.84 -10.61
C PRO A 387 17.34 24.30 -9.40
N TRP A 388 18.01 24.92 -8.44
CA TRP A 388 17.39 25.53 -7.28
C TRP A 388 17.22 27.03 -7.56
N PRO A 389 15.99 27.58 -7.50
CA PRO A 389 15.82 29.01 -7.65
C PRO A 389 16.45 29.72 -6.43
N GLU A 390 17.16 30.83 -6.64
CA GLU A 390 17.81 31.60 -5.55
C GLU A 390 16.80 32.12 -4.50
N LYS A 391 15.54 32.33 -4.91
CA LYS A 391 14.41 32.61 -4.03
C LYS A 391 13.12 32.14 -4.72
N ASP A 392 12.29 31.37 -4.02
CA ASP A 392 10.95 31.05 -4.51
C ASP A 392 9.97 32.15 -4.05
N PRO A 393 9.46 33.00 -4.97
CA PRO A 393 8.54 34.09 -4.64
C PRO A 393 7.16 33.61 -4.18
N THR A 394 6.93 32.30 -4.15
CA THR A 394 5.64 31.66 -3.86
C THR A 394 5.56 31.04 -2.47
N LEU A 395 6.70 31.00 -1.76
CA LEU A 395 6.74 30.52 -0.39
C LEU A 395 5.97 31.49 0.51
N PRO A 396 5.04 30.99 1.36
CA PRO A 396 4.27 31.86 2.24
C PRO A 396 5.20 32.57 3.21
N ASP A 397 4.95 33.85 3.46
CA ASP A 397 5.65 34.62 4.50
C ASP A 397 5.09 34.23 5.87
N PHE A 398 5.40 33.00 6.29
CA PHE A 398 4.87 32.36 7.48
C PHE A 398 5.96 31.47 8.09
N ASP A 399 6.21 31.66 9.38
CA ASP A 399 7.17 30.88 10.13
C ASP A 399 6.45 29.95 11.12
N VAL A 400 6.92 28.72 11.26
CA VAL A 400 6.43 27.85 12.34
C VAL A 400 7.22 28.11 13.62
N PRO A 401 6.59 28.05 14.81
CA PRO A 401 7.32 28.21 16.06
C PRO A 401 8.38 27.12 16.25
N GLU A 402 9.60 27.55 16.57
CA GLU A 402 10.71 26.65 16.91
C GLU A 402 10.41 25.82 18.15
N ILE A 403 10.79 24.54 18.12
CA ILE A 403 10.79 23.67 19.29
C ILE A 403 12.18 23.61 19.92
N VAL A 404 13.19 23.35 19.09
CA VAL A 404 14.59 23.25 19.49
C VAL A 404 15.37 24.49 19.05
N GLY A 405 15.11 25.00 17.83
CA GLY A 405 15.84 26.11 17.24
C GLY A 405 17.21 25.66 16.75
N ARG A 406 18.24 25.76 17.61
CA ARG A 406 19.59 25.28 17.33
C ARG A 406 20.12 24.46 18.50
N LEU A 407 20.71 23.30 18.20
CA LEU A 407 21.40 22.44 19.16
C LEU A 407 22.86 22.31 18.74
N GLU A 408 23.78 22.40 19.70
CA GLU A 408 25.21 22.27 19.47
C GLU A 408 25.84 21.44 20.59
N GLU A 409 26.45 20.31 20.25
CA GLU A 409 27.08 19.37 21.20
C GLU A 409 28.36 18.78 20.58
N ASP A 410 29.50 18.88 21.28
CA ASP A 410 30.77 18.28 20.87
C ASP A 410 31.19 18.57 19.42
N GLY A 411 30.97 19.81 18.95
CA GLY A 411 31.29 20.23 17.57
C GLY A 411 30.31 19.70 16.50
N LYS A 412 29.18 19.13 16.92
CA LYS A 412 28.05 18.76 16.05
C LYS A 412 26.97 19.82 16.18
N THR A 413 26.32 20.17 15.08
CA THR A 413 25.24 21.16 15.06
C THR A 413 23.96 20.53 14.50
N ALA A 414 22.83 21.00 15.00
CA ALA A 414 21.51 20.73 14.43
C ALA A 414 20.71 22.04 14.40
N GLN A 415 20.27 22.45 13.22
CA GLN A 415 19.50 23.67 13.01
C GLN A 415 18.10 23.32 12.51
N GLU A 416 17.07 23.69 13.27
CA GLU A 416 15.67 23.55 12.90
C GLU A 416 15.36 24.45 11.69
N LEU A 417 14.68 23.90 10.69
CA LEU A 417 14.28 24.58 9.46
C LEU A 417 12.82 24.99 9.56
N PHE A 418 12.57 26.08 10.29
CA PHE A 418 11.24 26.54 10.68
C PHE A 418 10.68 27.66 9.78
N THR A 419 11.44 28.08 8.75
CA THR A 419 10.99 29.01 7.73
C THR A 419 11.07 28.37 6.34
N PRO A 420 10.22 28.78 5.39
CA PRO A 420 10.29 28.28 4.03
C PRO A 420 11.63 28.59 3.36
N ALA A 421 12.25 29.73 3.69
CA ALA A 421 13.54 30.15 3.15
C ALA A 421 14.70 29.25 3.63
N LEU A 422 14.71 28.89 4.92
CA LEU A 422 15.69 27.94 5.47
C LEU A 422 15.54 26.57 4.80
N LEU A 423 14.29 26.11 4.62
CA LEU A 423 14.02 24.84 3.98
C LEU A 423 14.43 24.82 2.51
N GLN A 424 14.16 25.90 1.78
CA GLN A 424 14.62 26.09 0.42
C GLN A 424 16.14 26.03 0.34
N MET A 425 16.84 26.82 1.17
CA MET A 425 18.31 26.87 1.23
C MET A 425 18.91 25.50 1.52
N GLU A 426 18.30 24.74 2.42
CA GLU A 426 18.69 23.36 2.69
C GLU A 426 18.56 22.50 1.42
N GLY A 427 17.41 22.55 0.75
CA GLY A 427 17.21 21.87 -0.52
C GLY A 427 18.31 22.20 -1.55
N MET A 428 18.70 23.48 -1.66
CA MET A 428 19.77 23.91 -2.57
C MET A 428 21.14 23.36 -2.17
N THR A 429 21.48 23.50 -0.90
CA THR A 429 22.79 23.12 -0.34
C THR A 429 22.98 21.61 -0.41
N MET A 430 21.96 20.88 0.01
CA MET A 430 21.95 19.42 0.05
C MET A 430 21.59 18.80 -1.30
N ARG A 431 21.10 19.57 -2.29
CA ARG A 431 20.67 19.10 -3.61
C ARG A 431 19.66 17.94 -3.52
N HIS A 432 18.66 18.08 -2.66
CA HIS A 432 17.61 17.08 -2.50
C HIS A 432 16.25 17.71 -2.18
N CYS A 433 15.16 16.96 -2.36
CA CYS A 433 13.78 17.45 -2.48
C CYS A 433 13.19 18.22 -1.28
N VAL A 434 13.90 18.32 -0.15
CA VAL A 434 13.37 18.92 1.09
C VAL A 434 12.96 20.39 0.93
N GLY A 435 13.59 21.13 0.01
CA GLY A 435 13.24 22.53 -0.27
C GLY A 435 11.94 22.73 -1.05
N GLY A 436 11.15 21.67 -1.26
CA GLY A 436 9.87 21.72 -1.95
C GLY A 436 8.68 22.07 -1.05
N LEU A 437 7.61 22.58 -1.65
CA LEU A 437 6.38 22.96 -0.96
C LEU A 437 5.70 21.80 -0.20
N ASN A 438 5.90 20.54 -0.62
CA ASN A 438 5.35 19.37 0.08
C ASN A 438 5.97 19.20 1.48
N TYR A 439 7.29 19.37 1.60
CA TYR A 439 7.98 19.29 2.90
C TYR A 439 7.63 20.48 3.77
N TRP A 440 7.51 21.68 3.18
CA TRP A 440 7.00 22.84 3.92
C TRP A 440 5.59 22.60 4.45
N GLN A 441 4.70 22.03 3.62
CA GLN A 441 3.36 21.65 4.07
C GLN A 441 3.42 20.64 5.21
N ALA A 442 4.28 19.62 5.14
CA ALA A 442 4.46 18.68 6.22
C ALA A 442 4.93 19.38 7.51
N THR A 443 5.86 20.34 7.41
CA THR A 443 6.33 21.15 8.54
C THR A 443 5.19 21.93 9.18
N VAL A 444 4.36 22.57 8.37
CA VAL A 444 3.16 23.28 8.81
C VAL A 444 2.11 22.34 9.42
N GLU A 445 2.01 21.10 8.94
CA GLU A 445 1.16 20.04 9.50
C GLU A 445 1.74 19.43 10.80
N GLY A 446 2.90 19.90 11.22
CA GLY A 446 3.53 19.57 12.50
C GLY A 446 4.82 18.77 12.39
N ALA A 447 5.29 18.39 11.20
CA ALA A 447 6.59 17.74 11.04
C ALA A 447 7.76 18.68 11.37
N ARG A 448 8.94 18.13 11.66
CA ARG A 448 10.14 18.92 11.89
C ARG A 448 11.31 18.47 11.04
N ILE A 449 12.04 19.46 10.56
CA ILE A 449 13.14 19.25 9.62
C ILE A 449 14.37 19.95 10.20
N PHE A 450 15.50 19.26 10.21
CA PHE A 450 16.75 19.78 10.74
C PHE A 450 17.86 19.63 9.71
N HIS A 451 18.66 20.68 9.56
CA HIS A 451 20.00 20.57 8.99
C HIS A 451 20.97 20.09 10.08
N LEU A 452 21.73 19.05 9.81
CA LEU A 452 22.72 18.47 10.71
C LEU A 452 24.11 18.61 10.11
N GLU A 453 25.08 19.09 10.91
CA GLU A 453 26.49 19.05 10.55
C GLU A 453 27.31 18.34 11.63
N ARG A 454 28.27 17.54 11.19
CA ARG A 454 29.28 16.93 12.05
C ARG A 454 30.54 16.68 11.25
N ALA A 455 31.69 17.20 11.72
CA ALA A 455 32.95 17.08 11.00
C ALA A 455 32.79 17.48 9.51
N ASP A 456 33.11 16.58 8.58
CA ASP A 456 32.95 16.80 7.13
C ASP A 456 31.64 16.24 6.56
N GLU A 457 30.69 15.83 7.41
CA GLU A 457 29.42 15.22 7.02
C GLU A 457 28.24 16.15 7.29
N ARG A 458 27.29 16.16 6.35
CA ARG A 458 26.04 16.93 6.42
C ARG A 458 24.86 16.03 6.15
N ALA A 459 23.75 16.27 6.84
CA ALA A 459 22.51 15.55 6.60
C ALA A 459 21.29 16.41 6.90
N THR A 460 20.16 16.04 6.32
CA THR A 460 18.85 16.60 6.63
C THR A 460 18.01 15.52 7.29
N ALA A 461 17.53 15.82 8.50
CA ALA A 461 16.69 14.92 9.28
C ALA A 461 15.23 15.39 9.25
N PHE A 462 14.32 14.47 8.98
CA PHE A 462 12.87 14.70 8.93
C PHE A 462 12.19 13.87 10.03
N TYR A 463 11.43 14.53 10.90
CA TYR A 463 10.76 13.95 12.04
C TYR A 463 9.25 14.16 11.94
N GLN A 464 8.48 13.09 12.14
CA GLN A 464 7.03 13.13 12.04
C GLN A 464 6.38 13.07 13.43
N PRO A 465 5.36 13.91 13.72
CA PRO A 465 4.66 13.85 14.99
C PRO A 465 3.72 12.63 15.04
N ARG A 466 3.81 11.89 16.14
CA ARG A 466 2.86 10.86 16.57
C ARG A 466 2.06 11.40 17.75
N ALA A 467 0.77 11.64 17.54
CA ALA A 467 -0.11 12.20 18.56
C ALA A 467 -0.14 11.34 19.83
N LEU A 468 -0.04 11.99 21.00
CA LEU A 468 -0.12 11.32 22.31
C LEU A 468 -1.56 11.20 22.84
N SER A 469 -2.48 12.04 22.36
CA SER A 469 -3.89 12.03 22.75
C SER A 469 -4.80 12.03 21.52
N ALA A 470 -6.05 11.58 21.71
CA ALA A 470 -7.08 11.60 20.67
C ALA A 470 -7.43 13.03 20.19
N GLU A 471 -7.15 14.03 21.02
CA GLU A 471 -7.36 15.46 20.76
C GLU A 471 -6.18 16.10 19.99
N GLY A 472 -5.02 15.43 19.94
CA GLY A 472 -3.87 15.84 19.12
C GLY A 472 -3.11 17.07 19.62
N GLU A 473 -3.22 17.41 20.90
CA GLU A 473 -2.63 18.64 21.46
C GLU A 473 -1.11 18.56 21.69
N ASP A 474 -0.55 17.37 21.87
CA ASP A 474 0.90 17.10 22.01
C ASP A 474 1.29 15.86 21.19
N ALA A 475 2.56 15.76 20.84
CA ALA A 475 3.10 14.69 20.01
C ALA A 475 4.51 14.26 20.44
N VAL A 476 4.81 12.99 20.20
CA VAL A 476 6.19 12.47 20.18
C VAL A 476 6.66 12.43 18.74
N TYR A 477 7.84 12.93 18.48
CA TYR A 477 8.45 12.97 17.16
C TYR A 477 9.31 11.74 16.93
N GLU A 478 9.13 11.11 15.78
CA GLU A 478 9.92 9.97 15.34
C GLU A 478 10.74 10.37 14.12
N LEU A 479 12.03 10.01 14.10
CA LEU A 479 12.88 10.18 12.92
C LEU A 479 12.36 9.26 11.82
N VAL A 480 11.83 9.83 10.74
CA VAL A 480 11.26 9.07 9.63
C VAL A 480 12.16 9.07 8.40
N GLN A 481 13.05 10.06 8.27
CA GLN A 481 14.00 10.13 7.16
C GLN A 481 15.26 10.90 7.58
N LEU A 482 16.42 10.42 7.12
CA LEU A 482 17.72 11.05 7.30
C LEU A 482 18.52 10.91 6.00
N ARG A 483 18.93 12.02 5.41
CA ARG A 483 19.55 12.02 4.07
C ARG A 483 20.74 12.96 3.98
N GLY A 484 21.83 12.48 3.40
CA GLY A 484 22.96 13.30 2.99
C GLY A 484 22.72 14.00 1.64
N PRO A 485 23.75 14.70 1.12
CA PRO A 485 23.63 15.42 -0.14
C PRO A 485 23.20 14.52 -1.31
N CYS A 486 22.28 14.99 -2.14
CA CYS A 486 21.66 14.24 -3.24
C CYS A 486 20.96 12.95 -2.79
N ASN A 487 20.28 12.97 -1.63
CA ASN A 487 19.62 11.80 -1.01
C ASN A 487 20.54 10.61 -0.73
N GLN A 488 21.84 10.86 -0.56
CA GLN A 488 22.78 9.80 -0.21
C GLN A 488 22.53 9.27 1.21
N ASP A 489 22.90 8.01 1.43
CA ASP A 489 22.94 7.44 2.78
C ASP A 489 24.00 8.16 3.64
N VAL A 490 23.79 8.16 4.94
CA VAL A 490 24.65 8.83 5.93
C VAL A 490 25.41 7.80 6.77
N SER A 491 26.42 8.23 7.52
CA SER A 491 27.17 7.37 8.44
C SER A 491 26.38 7.03 9.71
N ASP A 492 26.70 5.89 10.34
CA ASP A 492 26.13 5.48 11.63
C ASP A 492 26.29 6.57 12.71
N ALA A 493 27.38 7.34 12.65
CA ALA A 493 27.62 8.42 13.60
C ALA A 493 26.71 9.64 13.36
N MET A 494 26.31 9.89 12.10
CA MET A 494 25.28 10.88 11.78
C MET A 494 23.89 10.38 12.19
N GLU A 495 23.61 9.08 12.04
CA GLU A 495 22.37 8.48 12.56
C GLU A 495 22.24 8.68 14.07
N ALA A 496 23.29 8.37 14.84
CA ALA A 496 23.31 8.58 16.29
C ALA A 496 23.10 10.05 16.68
N TRP A 497 23.61 10.99 15.86
CA TRP A 497 23.38 12.41 16.07
C TRP A 497 21.92 12.80 15.81
N ALA A 498 21.30 12.27 14.75
CA ALA A 498 19.89 12.48 14.47
C ALA A 498 18.99 11.89 15.58
N GLU A 499 19.36 10.74 16.16
CA GLU A 499 18.63 10.16 17.30
C GLU A 499 18.70 11.08 18.52
N ARG A 500 19.88 11.62 18.83
CA ARG A 500 20.09 12.61 19.90
C ARG A 500 19.25 13.89 19.70
N VAL A 501 19.13 14.38 18.47
CA VAL A 501 18.24 15.49 18.12
C VAL A 501 16.78 15.12 18.35
N GLY A 502 16.38 13.89 18.03
CA GLY A 502 15.05 13.34 18.31
C GLY A 502 14.74 13.30 19.82
N GLU A 503 15.72 12.92 20.65
CA GLU A 503 15.58 12.98 22.11
C GLU A 503 15.39 14.42 22.61
N ALA A 504 16.18 15.37 22.09
CA ALA A 504 16.04 16.78 22.45
C ALA A 504 14.66 17.33 22.04
N LEU A 505 14.17 16.96 20.86
CA LEU A 505 12.84 17.33 20.37
C LEU A 505 11.70 16.79 21.27
N ASN A 506 11.89 15.58 21.80
CA ASN A 506 10.94 14.88 22.67
C ASN A 506 11.08 15.16 24.16
N ASP A 507 12.06 15.97 24.56
CA ASP A 507 12.29 16.36 25.95
C ASP A 507 10.99 16.89 26.59
N PRO A 508 10.58 16.37 27.76
CA PRO A 508 9.41 16.86 28.48
C PRO A 508 9.42 18.38 28.72
N ALA A 509 10.59 18.99 28.90
CA ALA A 509 10.72 20.44 29.10
C ALA A 509 10.28 21.28 27.88
N ARG A 510 10.19 20.68 26.69
CA ARG A 510 9.79 21.34 25.44
C ARG A 510 8.32 21.12 25.08
N GLN A 511 7.53 20.53 25.97
CA GLN A 511 6.11 20.23 25.73
C GLN A 511 5.34 21.45 25.23
N ASP A 512 5.43 22.60 25.91
CA ASP A 512 4.66 23.79 25.51
C ASP A 512 5.02 24.30 24.11
N ARG A 513 6.29 24.17 23.71
CA ARG A 513 6.75 24.52 22.35
C ARG A 513 6.19 23.56 21.30
N ARG A 514 6.14 22.25 21.59
CA ARG A 514 5.48 21.26 20.72
C ARG A 514 4.00 21.59 20.52
N ARG A 515 3.28 21.86 21.61
CA ARG A 515 1.86 22.24 21.55
C ARG A 515 1.64 23.53 20.76
N ALA A 516 2.49 24.54 20.98
CA ALA A 516 2.41 25.82 20.26
C ALA A 516 2.51 25.63 18.75
N ALA A 517 3.43 24.79 18.32
CA ALA A 517 3.66 24.63 16.90
C ALA A 517 2.70 23.64 16.21
N LEU A 518 2.04 22.75 16.95
CA LEU A 518 0.90 21.96 16.44
C LEU A 518 -0.37 22.83 16.23
N ARG A 519 -0.52 23.93 16.99
CA ARG A 519 -1.64 24.88 16.85
C ARG A 519 -1.61 25.70 15.55
N CYS A 520 -0.46 25.79 14.87
CA CYS A 520 -0.32 26.46 13.57
C CYS A 520 -1.08 25.76 12.41
N LYS A 521 -1.58 24.54 12.64
CA LYS A 521 -2.28 23.72 11.64
C LYS A 521 -3.54 24.39 11.05
N SER A 522 -4.23 25.24 11.82
CA SER A 522 -5.45 25.93 11.37
C SER A 522 -5.19 27.08 10.39
N GLU A 523 -4.04 27.76 10.49
CA GLU A 523 -3.64 28.86 9.60
C GLU A 523 -3.10 28.33 8.25
N ALA A 524 -2.52 27.13 8.27
CA ALA A 524 -2.04 26.36 7.11
C ALA A 524 -3.03 26.19 5.96
N LEU A 525 -4.31 25.97 6.30
CA LEU A 525 -5.38 25.69 5.33
C LEU A 525 -5.64 26.88 4.42
N ALA A 526 -5.44 28.10 4.90
CA ALA A 526 -5.57 29.33 4.13
C ALA A 526 -4.39 29.51 3.15
N HIS A 527 -3.16 29.21 3.58
CA HIS A 527 -1.96 29.27 2.72
C HIS A 527 -1.90 28.17 1.65
N ARG A 528 -2.55 27.02 1.91
CA ARG A 528 -2.69 25.89 0.96
C ARG A 528 -3.34 26.29 -0.38
N TRP A 529 -4.19 27.31 -0.37
CA TRP A 529 -4.84 27.86 -1.57
C TRP A 529 -3.96 28.87 -2.32
N GLN A 530 -3.16 29.67 -1.60
CA GLN A 530 -2.29 30.70 -2.19
C GLN A 530 -1.02 30.12 -2.82
N ALA A 531 -0.38 29.15 -2.16
CA ALA A 531 0.81 28.45 -2.70
C ALA A 531 0.49 27.67 -4.00
N ARG A 532 -0.71 27.09 -4.11
CA ARG A 532 -1.18 26.40 -5.32
C ARG A 532 -1.38 27.32 -6.52
N ARG A 533 -1.70 28.61 -6.33
CA ARG A 533 -1.82 29.58 -7.43
C ARG A 533 -0.47 29.90 -8.05
N ALA A 534 0.59 29.87 -7.27
CA ALA A 534 1.89 30.34 -7.66
C ALA A 534 2.82 29.20 -8.19
N LEU A 535 2.51 27.95 -7.83
CA LEU A 535 3.10 26.72 -8.37
C LEU A 535 2.95 26.55 -9.90
N HIS A 536 1.99 27.21 -10.52
CA HIS A 536 1.72 27.02 -11.96
C HIS A 536 2.78 27.64 -12.88
N PHE A 537 3.69 28.47 -12.34
CA PHE A 537 4.67 29.23 -13.11
C PHE A 537 6.14 28.83 -12.93
N GLN A 538 6.48 27.91 -12.01
CA GLN A 538 7.87 27.45 -11.92
C GLN A 538 8.19 26.36 -12.94
N GLN A 539 8.57 26.84 -14.12
CA GLN A 539 9.29 26.09 -15.13
C GLN A 539 10.69 25.75 -14.59
N HIS A 540 10.84 24.67 -13.83
CA HIS A 540 12.15 24.01 -13.78
C HIS A 540 12.33 23.24 -15.08
N PRO A 541 13.23 23.65 -15.98
CA PRO A 541 13.52 22.86 -17.16
C PRO A 541 14.04 21.51 -16.69
N LEU A 542 13.37 20.43 -17.12
CA LEU A 542 13.95 19.10 -17.03
C LEU A 542 15.19 19.08 -17.93
N ASP A 543 16.19 18.27 -17.57
CA ASP A 543 17.34 18.11 -18.45
C ASP A 543 16.88 17.55 -19.82
N PRO A 544 17.60 17.84 -20.92
CA PRO A 544 17.17 17.46 -22.27
C PRO A 544 16.91 15.96 -22.45
N LYS A 545 17.60 15.09 -21.70
CA LYS A 545 17.36 13.65 -21.75
C LYS A 545 16.02 13.31 -21.09
N THR A 546 15.75 13.86 -19.91
CA THR A 546 14.46 13.67 -19.23
C THR A 546 13.30 14.22 -20.05
N GLU A 547 13.45 15.36 -20.73
CA GLU A 547 12.41 15.86 -21.64
C GLU A 547 12.10 14.88 -22.80
N ARG A 548 13.13 14.31 -23.43
CA ARG A 548 12.94 13.28 -24.46
C ARG A 548 12.26 12.03 -23.91
N GLN A 549 12.62 11.63 -22.69
CA GLN A 549 12.00 10.48 -22.03
C GLN A 549 10.52 10.76 -21.73
N LEU A 550 10.20 11.95 -21.22
CA LEU A 550 8.82 12.37 -20.96
C LEU A 550 7.97 12.36 -22.24
N LYS A 551 8.47 12.90 -23.36
CA LYS A 551 7.76 12.86 -24.65
C LYS A 551 7.38 11.43 -25.06
N ARG A 552 8.30 10.49 -24.91
CA ARG A 552 8.08 9.08 -25.25
C ARG A 552 7.11 8.39 -24.28
N ALA A 553 7.19 8.70 -22.98
CA ALA A 553 6.24 8.21 -21.99
C ALA A 553 4.82 8.75 -22.25
N LEU A 554 4.68 10.03 -22.61
CA LEU A 554 3.40 10.64 -23.01
C LEU A 554 2.85 9.99 -24.28
N ALA A 555 3.68 9.77 -25.30
CA ALA A 555 3.27 9.06 -26.51
C ALA A 555 2.77 7.64 -26.22
N TRP A 556 3.46 6.88 -25.34
CA TRP A 556 3.00 5.56 -24.90
C TRP A 556 1.67 5.61 -24.15
N LEU A 557 1.43 6.68 -23.38
CA LEU A 557 0.14 6.93 -22.72
C LEU A 557 -0.99 7.35 -23.68
N GLY A 558 -0.70 7.48 -24.99
CA GLY A 558 -1.63 7.96 -26.00
C GLY A 558 -1.86 9.47 -25.95
N GLU A 559 -1.00 10.22 -25.26
CA GLU A 559 -1.09 11.67 -25.18
C GLU A 559 -0.45 12.31 -26.42
N THR A 560 -1.19 13.23 -27.04
CA THR A 560 -0.71 14.01 -28.20
C THR A 560 -0.36 15.42 -27.72
N LEU A 561 0.85 15.88 -28.06
CA LEU A 561 1.27 17.24 -27.75
C LEU A 561 0.53 18.22 -28.67
N PRO A 562 -0.14 19.24 -28.12
CA PRO A 562 -0.81 20.26 -28.92
C PRO A 562 0.22 21.14 -29.66
N GLY A 563 -0.24 21.80 -30.73
CA GLY A 563 0.56 22.76 -31.48
C GLY A 563 0.86 24.05 -30.68
N PRO A 564 1.81 24.86 -31.13
CA PRO A 564 2.24 26.09 -30.45
C PRO A 564 1.11 27.14 -30.32
N GLU A 565 0.09 27.07 -31.16
CA GLU A 565 -1.09 27.95 -31.14
C GLU A 565 -2.01 27.71 -29.94
N VAL A 566 -1.94 26.54 -29.31
CA VAL A 566 -2.80 26.15 -28.19
C VAL A 566 -2.29 26.77 -26.89
N LEU A 567 -3.20 27.48 -26.21
CA LEU A 567 -2.92 28.13 -24.93
C LEU A 567 -3.35 27.25 -23.75
N LEU A 568 -4.55 26.67 -23.83
CA LEU A 568 -5.13 25.90 -22.73
C LEU A 568 -6.09 24.82 -23.24
N ILE A 569 -6.02 23.63 -22.65
CA ILE A 569 -6.96 22.53 -22.79
C ILE A 569 -7.46 22.18 -21.39
N ALA A 570 -8.73 22.46 -21.10
CA ALA A 570 -9.29 22.30 -19.75
C ALA A 570 -10.77 21.91 -19.79
N HIS A 571 -11.29 21.40 -18.67
CA HIS A 571 -12.73 21.25 -18.51
C HIS A 571 -13.39 22.59 -18.15
N VAL A 572 -14.65 22.77 -18.51
CA VAL A 572 -15.43 23.96 -18.14
C VAL A 572 -15.66 23.95 -16.63
N ALA A 573 -15.12 24.96 -15.93
CA ALA A 573 -15.30 25.11 -14.50
C ALA A 573 -16.70 25.64 -14.18
N GLY A 574 -17.31 25.13 -13.11
CA GLY A 574 -18.65 25.52 -12.69
C GLY A 574 -19.77 25.06 -13.63
N PHE A 575 -19.49 24.10 -14.53
CA PHE A 575 -20.47 23.61 -15.52
C PHE A 575 -21.83 23.30 -14.90
N GLU A 576 -21.86 22.60 -13.76
CA GLU A 576 -23.07 22.22 -13.05
C GLU A 576 -23.90 23.37 -12.45
N TYR A 577 -23.30 24.53 -12.24
CA TYR A 577 -23.94 25.69 -11.61
C TYR A 577 -24.49 26.71 -12.61
N HIS A 578 -24.37 26.41 -13.90
CA HIS A 578 -24.77 27.31 -14.99
C HIS A 578 -25.68 26.59 -16.01
N ASP A 579 -25.82 27.11 -17.22
CA ASP A 579 -26.72 26.55 -18.24
C ASP A 579 -26.21 25.22 -18.81
N GLY A 580 -24.97 24.80 -18.48
CA GLY A 580 -24.30 23.60 -18.98
C GLY A 580 -25.17 22.34 -18.97
N PRO A 581 -25.66 21.87 -17.80
CA PRO A 581 -26.54 20.70 -17.70
C PRO A 581 -27.81 20.79 -18.55
N GLN A 582 -28.33 21.99 -18.80
CA GLN A 582 -29.56 22.20 -19.56
C GLN A 582 -29.34 22.07 -21.07
N VAL A 583 -28.11 22.33 -21.54
CA VAL A 583 -27.75 22.32 -22.96
C VAL A 583 -26.83 21.15 -23.35
N GLU A 584 -26.42 20.29 -22.40
CA GLU A 584 -25.46 19.20 -22.60
C GLU A 584 -25.82 18.24 -23.75
N GLU A 585 -27.11 17.93 -23.93
CA GLU A 585 -27.57 17.08 -25.04
C GLU A 585 -27.43 17.74 -26.41
N LYS A 586 -27.30 19.07 -26.46
CA LYS A 586 -27.15 19.85 -27.69
C LYS A 586 -25.70 20.19 -28.03
N LEU A 587 -24.78 20.02 -27.07
CA LEU A 587 -23.36 20.28 -27.28
C LEU A 587 -22.75 19.21 -28.18
N ALA A 588 -21.92 19.63 -29.13
CA ALA A 588 -21.13 18.76 -29.98
C ALA A 588 -19.63 19.07 -29.89
N VAL A 589 -18.80 18.04 -30.10
CA VAL A 589 -17.36 18.23 -30.29
C VAL A 589 -17.14 19.07 -31.54
N GLY A 590 -16.33 20.13 -31.43
CA GLY A 590 -16.09 21.12 -32.47
C GLY A 590 -16.85 22.43 -32.29
N ASP A 591 -17.86 22.47 -31.42
CA ASP A 591 -18.66 23.68 -31.19
C ASP A 591 -17.80 24.85 -30.71
N ALA A 592 -17.99 26.01 -31.33
CA ALA A 592 -17.32 27.25 -30.96
C ALA A 592 -17.91 27.85 -29.68
N LEU A 593 -17.04 28.43 -28.86
CA LEU A 593 -17.38 29.10 -27.62
C LEU A 593 -16.86 30.54 -27.64
N ALA A 594 -17.66 31.46 -27.11
CA ALA A 594 -17.22 32.83 -26.86
C ALA A 594 -16.50 32.91 -25.51
N LEU A 595 -15.39 33.64 -25.49
CA LEU A 595 -14.61 33.95 -24.28
C LEU A 595 -14.95 35.38 -23.84
N VAL A 596 -15.46 35.54 -22.63
CA VAL A 596 -15.85 36.86 -22.09
C VAL A 596 -15.12 37.11 -20.77
N HIS A 597 -14.22 38.10 -20.74
CA HIS A 597 -13.54 38.50 -19.50
C HIS A 597 -14.50 39.35 -18.63
N GLU A 598 -14.66 38.98 -17.35
CA GLU A 598 -15.56 39.62 -16.38
C GLU A 598 -14.76 40.32 -15.25
N PRO A 599 -14.16 41.51 -15.47
CA PRO A 599 -13.35 42.19 -14.46
C PRO A 599 -14.11 42.62 -13.20
N ALA A 600 -15.45 42.72 -13.29
CA ALA A 600 -16.33 43.08 -12.18
C ALA A 600 -16.90 41.85 -11.43
N ASN A 601 -16.40 40.64 -11.69
CA ASN A 601 -16.88 39.44 -11.01
C ASN A 601 -16.54 39.48 -9.51
N ALA A 602 -17.55 39.32 -8.65
CA ALA A 602 -17.42 39.49 -7.20
C ALA A 602 -16.50 38.47 -6.51
N HIS A 603 -16.23 37.33 -7.15
CA HIS A 603 -15.39 36.27 -6.59
C HIS A 603 -13.98 36.25 -7.17
N ASP A 604 -13.80 36.66 -8.43
CA ASP A 604 -12.53 36.63 -9.13
C ASP A 604 -12.49 37.60 -10.32
N ALA A 605 -11.77 38.72 -10.18
CA ALA A 605 -11.64 39.73 -11.23
C ALA A 605 -10.93 39.24 -12.51
N LEU A 606 -10.32 38.04 -12.49
CA LEU A 606 -9.69 37.41 -13.67
C LEU A 606 -10.63 36.40 -14.35
N ALA A 607 -11.89 36.31 -13.94
CA ALA A 607 -12.84 35.33 -14.46
C ALA A 607 -13.04 35.49 -15.98
N VAL A 608 -12.86 34.40 -16.73
CA VAL A 608 -13.17 34.31 -18.16
C VAL A 608 -14.31 33.34 -18.35
N ARG A 609 -15.49 33.85 -18.73
CA ARG A 609 -16.71 33.08 -18.99
C ARG A 609 -16.66 32.42 -20.36
N LEU A 610 -17.21 31.21 -20.44
CA LEU A 610 -17.37 30.41 -21.65
C LEU A 610 -18.85 30.34 -22.03
N ASP A 611 -19.21 30.94 -23.17
CA ASP A 611 -20.59 30.97 -23.67
C ASP A 611 -20.73 30.12 -24.94
N TRP A 612 -21.75 29.26 -24.99
CA TRP A 612 -22.16 28.52 -26.19
C TRP A 612 -23.49 29.06 -26.70
N GLN A 613 -23.51 29.63 -27.91
CA GLN A 613 -24.70 30.26 -28.50
C GLN A 613 -25.40 31.26 -27.53
N GLY A 614 -24.61 32.04 -26.78
CA GLY A 614 -25.10 32.99 -25.78
C GLY A 614 -25.54 32.37 -24.44
N ARG A 615 -25.46 31.05 -24.28
CA ARG A 615 -25.72 30.34 -23.01
C ARG A 615 -24.44 30.18 -22.21
N LYS A 616 -24.49 30.52 -20.93
CA LYS A 616 -23.33 30.44 -20.05
C LYS A 616 -23.05 28.99 -19.68
N LEU A 617 -22.01 28.39 -20.25
CA LEU A 617 -21.61 27.03 -19.88
C LEU A 617 -20.82 27.03 -18.57
N GLY A 618 -20.05 28.07 -18.31
CA GLY A 618 -19.23 28.21 -17.11
C GLY A 618 -18.01 29.06 -17.34
N TYR A 619 -16.89 28.68 -16.75
CA TYR A 619 -15.67 29.49 -16.72
C TYR A 619 -14.41 28.71 -17.12
N VAL A 620 -13.39 29.44 -17.55
CA VAL A 620 -12.01 28.96 -17.54
C VAL A 620 -11.61 28.69 -16.09
N PRO A 621 -10.98 27.55 -15.76
CA PRO A 621 -10.62 27.27 -14.39
C PRO A 621 -9.70 28.34 -13.80
N ARG A 622 -9.99 28.74 -12.56
CA ARG A 622 -9.31 29.83 -11.85
C ARG A 622 -7.78 29.80 -11.88
N PRO A 623 -7.08 28.66 -11.77
CA PRO A 623 -5.62 28.65 -11.83
C PRO A 623 -5.02 29.01 -13.20
N HIS A 624 -5.82 29.10 -14.27
CA HIS A 624 -5.35 29.36 -15.64
C HIS A 624 -6.07 30.54 -16.31
N ASN A 625 -6.96 31.23 -15.60
CA ASN A 625 -7.72 32.32 -16.20
C ASN A 625 -6.88 33.59 -16.37
N GLU A 626 -5.84 33.80 -15.55
CA GLU A 626 -4.99 34.99 -15.57
C GLU A 626 -4.36 35.26 -16.95
N GLU A 627 -3.71 34.25 -17.55
CA GLU A 627 -3.09 34.42 -18.87
C GLU A 627 -4.13 34.71 -19.96
N ILE A 628 -5.29 34.03 -19.92
CA ILE A 628 -6.36 34.23 -20.89
C ILE A 628 -6.99 35.62 -20.73
N ALA A 629 -7.26 36.04 -19.50
CA ALA A 629 -7.79 37.36 -19.15
C ALA A 629 -6.84 38.48 -19.60
N ALA A 630 -5.54 38.34 -19.32
CA ALA A 630 -4.53 39.30 -19.75
C ALA A 630 -4.49 39.43 -21.28
N ARG A 631 -4.52 38.31 -22.02
CA ARG A 631 -4.54 38.30 -23.49
C ARG A 631 -5.81 38.93 -24.06
N LEU A 632 -6.98 38.63 -23.51
CA LEU A 632 -8.25 39.25 -23.92
C LEU A 632 -8.25 40.75 -23.66
N THR A 633 -7.74 41.17 -22.49
CA THR A 633 -7.59 42.59 -22.13
C THR A 633 -6.63 43.32 -23.06
N ALA A 634 -5.56 42.66 -23.50
CA ALA A 634 -4.62 43.17 -24.49
C ALA A 634 -5.16 43.15 -25.94
N GLY A 635 -6.41 42.70 -26.16
CA GLY A 635 -7.04 42.66 -27.49
C GLY A 635 -6.60 41.47 -28.36
N ALA A 636 -5.99 40.43 -27.79
CA ALA A 636 -5.62 39.23 -28.54
C ALA A 636 -6.87 38.48 -29.05
N ARG A 637 -6.82 38.03 -30.31
CA ARG A 637 -7.87 37.17 -30.89
C ARG A 637 -7.66 35.73 -30.48
N LEU A 638 -8.56 35.23 -29.64
CA LEU A 638 -8.56 33.87 -29.12
C LEU A 638 -9.81 33.13 -29.59
N ALA A 639 -9.64 31.85 -29.95
CA ALA A 639 -10.74 30.96 -30.28
C ALA A 639 -10.85 29.85 -29.23
N ALA A 640 -12.08 29.55 -28.79
CA ALA A 640 -12.38 28.43 -27.92
C ALA A 640 -13.34 27.46 -28.61
N HIS A 641 -13.12 26.16 -28.45
CA HIS A 641 -14.03 25.13 -28.96
C HIS A 641 -14.06 23.88 -28.09
N ILE A 642 -15.16 23.14 -28.14
CA ILE A 642 -15.32 21.87 -27.42
C ILE A 642 -14.47 20.79 -28.09
N THR A 643 -13.62 20.11 -27.32
CA THR A 643 -12.75 19.02 -27.81
C THR A 643 -13.17 17.64 -27.33
N LYS A 644 -13.96 17.55 -26.25
CA LYS A 644 -14.47 16.28 -25.73
C LYS A 644 -15.73 16.49 -24.90
N ILE A 645 -16.67 15.56 -25.01
CA ILE A 645 -17.87 15.47 -24.17
C ILE A 645 -17.93 14.06 -23.58
N GLU A 646 -17.91 13.94 -22.26
CA GLU A 646 -18.01 12.70 -21.50
C GLU A 646 -19.22 12.73 -20.55
N ARG A 647 -20.41 12.42 -21.08
CA ARG A 647 -21.67 12.52 -20.33
C ARG A 647 -21.73 11.67 -19.05
N ALA A 648 -21.03 10.53 -19.05
CA ALA A 648 -20.94 9.64 -17.89
C ALA A 648 -19.97 10.13 -16.80
N ALA A 649 -19.19 11.18 -17.07
CA ALA A 649 -18.26 11.73 -16.09
C ALA A 649 -18.97 12.61 -15.05
N GLN A 650 -18.27 12.88 -13.95
CA GLN A 650 -18.72 13.85 -12.95
C GLN A 650 -18.87 15.23 -13.61
N PRO A 651 -19.83 16.07 -13.15
CA PRO A 651 -20.23 17.28 -13.87
C PRO A 651 -19.08 18.20 -14.30
N TRP A 652 -18.08 18.39 -13.43
CA TRP A 652 -16.89 19.22 -13.70
C TRP A 652 -15.87 18.60 -14.68
N ARG A 653 -16.11 17.40 -15.20
CA ARG A 653 -15.29 16.70 -16.22
C ARG A 653 -16.04 16.44 -17.52
N ARG A 654 -17.30 16.83 -17.64
CA ARG A 654 -18.11 16.44 -18.80
C ARG A 654 -17.69 17.13 -20.08
N VAL A 655 -17.46 18.44 -20.05
CA VAL A 655 -17.12 19.22 -21.25
C VAL A 655 -15.69 19.69 -21.18
N ARG A 656 -14.87 19.30 -22.15
CA ARG A 656 -13.48 19.76 -22.32
C ARG A 656 -13.39 20.72 -23.49
N VAL A 657 -12.69 21.83 -23.28
CA VAL A 657 -12.50 22.91 -24.26
C VAL A 657 -11.03 23.10 -24.56
N MET A 658 -10.73 23.63 -25.74
CA MET A 658 -9.40 24.09 -26.13
C MET A 658 -9.46 25.56 -26.52
N ILE A 659 -8.58 26.35 -25.91
CA ILE A 659 -8.35 27.77 -26.20
C ILE A 659 -7.04 27.88 -26.96
N ARG A 660 -7.08 28.58 -28.10
CA ARG A 660 -5.92 28.79 -28.98
C ARG A 660 -5.92 30.20 -29.56
N HIS A 661 -4.77 30.61 -30.09
CA HIS A 661 -4.71 31.78 -30.96
C HIS A 661 -5.54 31.56 -32.22
N GLU A 662 -6.25 32.59 -32.64
CA GLU A 662 -6.90 32.61 -33.95
C GLU A 662 -5.82 32.89 -35.01
N GLU A 663 -5.64 31.99 -35.99
CA GLU A 663 -4.78 32.26 -37.14
C GLU A 663 -5.38 33.42 -37.94
N GLN A 664 -4.57 34.46 -38.22
CA GLN A 664 -4.90 35.38 -39.29
C GLN A 664 -4.89 34.56 -40.59
N LYS A 665 -6.06 34.22 -41.14
CA LYS A 665 -6.14 33.89 -42.56
C LYS A 665 -5.54 35.09 -43.30
N ALA A 666 -4.38 34.87 -43.92
CA ALA A 666 -3.84 35.82 -44.88
C ALA A 666 -4.95 36.10 -45.90
N ALA A 667 -5.44 37.33 -45.91
CA ALA A 667 -6.39 37.77 -46.91
C ALA A 667 -5.69 37.66 -48.27
N GLY A 668 -6.10 36.66 -49.06
CA GLY A 668 -5.77 36.54 -50.47
C GLY A 668 -6.75 37.32 -51.30
#